data_AF-A0A3M7N2E3-F1
#
_entry.id   AF-A0A3M7N2E3-F1
#
_cell.length_a   1.000
_cell.length_b   1.000
_cell.length_c   1.000
_cell.angle_alpha   90.00
_cell.angle_beta   90.00
_cell.angle_gamma   90.00
#
_symmetry.space_group_name_H-M   'P 1'
#
loop_
_entity.id
_entity.type
_entity.pdbx_description
1 polymer ?
#
loop_
_entity_poly.entity_id
_entity_poly.type
_entity_poly.pdbx_seq_one_letter_code
_entity_poly.pdbx_strand_id
1 'polypeptide(L)'
;MQGKIALEEAFALPRFHEKTRWWASLFAVDPEKHAAEITDIADLRIKYMDKHGVGYTILSYTAPGVQDIWDPKEAHALAGEINDYIAEAIRPYPDRFGAFATLSMHEPHEAAAELKRCVSQLGFKGALVNDTQRAGPDGDDMIFYDDPSWDIFWSAVTELNVPFYLHPRNPTGSIHDKLWAKRKWLIGPPLSFAHGVSLHLLGMVTNGVFDRHPELQVIIGHLGEHLPFDVWRINHWFEDVKKPLGLSCKKTIREYFARNIYITTSGHFSTPTLEYCITELGPDRILFSIDYPFESFGDACDWFDGVRLKGANGTRWLYEWGVDMAKGDGVVLKKLINRDWRTGEPISVYDLDDYEERWGYVYYMFHRQYMHSMLKDCALQEEGEGKAAELKVNHQCEDIDLTTGTIRFKNGTRAEHDLIIGADGIGSAVRGIIGIRPAKRPADQSCLHANVSTEQAVKAGLVDYSIDSALEYWGGQEGKWDKIVLSPCNGGKLLSYYCFFPRSVGDYSSHAWAAEELPVEELLAPFPALDAQVLAHLSIGKEVKPENSLSQKAGELSFAETFIQMMPHQSQGACMAIEDAAALGILFSKPYFRGDIAEALAVYQDMRLPRVTRVQSAAAKAAYNINERIGFSANKDIATYKVEDEKNKLTIEEMNAYDMYKDVEERLAERRSQRFTAKYIHGLPLGLELPNGVVISINS
;
A
#
# COMPACT_ATOMS: atom_id res chain seq x y z
N MET A 1 -1.07 11.66 -11.66
CA MET A 1 -1.70 10.47 -12.26
C MET A 1 -2.59 10.93 -13.41
N GLN A 2 -2.48 10.34 -14.61
CA GLN A 2 -3.37 10.65 -15.74
C GLN A 2 -4.56 9.68 -15.75
N GLY A 3 -5.69 10.13 -16.28
CA GLY A 3 -6.88 9.28 -16.43
C GLY A 3 -7.65 9.03 -15.13
N LYS A 4 -7.55 9.94 -14.14
CA LYS A 4 -8.33 9.85 -12.90
C LYS A 4 -9.83 9.82 -13.20
N ILE A 5 -10.61 9.10 -12.39
CA ILE A 5 -12.07 9.04 -12.47
C ILE A 5 -12.64 9.65 -11.18
N ALA A 6 -13.52 10.63 -11.29
CA ALA A 6 -14.20 11.27 -10.16
C ALA A 6 -15.72 11.07 -10.28
N LEU A 7 -16.45 10.89 -9.17
CA LEU A 7 -17.85 10.47 -9.20
C LEU A 7 -18.74 11.12 -8.12
N GLU A 8 -18.34 12.28 -7.60
CA GLU A 8 -19.21 13.17 -6.81
C GLU A 8 -19.21 14.55 -7.47
N GLU A 9 -19.54 14.61 -8.77
CA GLU A 9 -19.28 15.81 -9.58
C GLU A 9 -20.60 16.50 -9.96
N ALA A 10 -20.92 17.57 -9.25
CA ALA A 10 -22.25 18.18 -9.26
C ALA A 10 -22.51 19.03 -10.52
N PHE A 11 -23.76 19.05 -10.98
CA PHE A 11 -24.30 20.04 -11.92
C PHE A 11 -25.67 20.57 -11.48
N ALA A 12 -26.09 21.69 -12.07
CA ALA A 12 -27.42 22.27 -11.89
C ALA A 12 -28.05 22.64 -13.25
N LEU A 13 -29.38 22.68 -13.32
CA LEU A 13 -30.09 23.11 -14.54
C LEU A 13 -29.84 24.61 -14.79
N PRO A 14 -29.52 25.03 -16.04
CA PRO A 14 -29.26 26.42 -16.36
C PRO A 14 -30.41 27.38 -15.99
N ARG A 15 -31.67 26.91 -16.07
CA ARG A 15 -32.84 27.73 -15.69
C ARG A 15 -32.91 28.10 -14.21
N PHE A 16 -32.12 27.44 -13.35
CA PHE A 16 -32.02 27.75 -11.93
C PHE A 16 -30.81 28.62 -11.58
N HIS A 17 -30.10 29.19 -12.56
CA HIS A 17 -28.88 29.96 -12.33
C HIS A 17 -28.99 31.01 -11.20
N GLU A 18 -30.03 31.85 -11.20
CA GLU A 18 -30.22 32.86 -10.13
C GLU A 18 -30.47 32.24 -8.75
N LYS A 19 -31.23 31.13 -8.68
CA LYS A 19 -31.45 30.39 -7.44
C LYS A 19 -30.13 29.78 -6.95
N THR A 20 -29.36 29.15 -7.84
CA THR A 20 -28.06 28.56 -7.55
C THR A 20 -27.07 29.61 -7.05
N ARG A 21 -26.98 30.76 -7.73
CA ARG A 21 -26.15 31.91 -7.32
C ARG A 21 -26.51 32.43 -5.93
N TRP A 22 -27.81 32.53 -5.61
CA TRP A 22 -28.25 32.94 -4.28
C TRP A 22 -27.79 31.95 -3.20
N TRP A 23 -28.00 30.66 -3.41
CA TRP A 23 -27.55 29.63 -2.45
C TRP A 23 -26.04 29.60 -2.31
N ALA A 24 -25.30 29.75 -3.42
CA ALA A 24 -23.85 29.80 -3.42
C ALA A 24 -23.29 30.92 -2.53
N SER A 25 -24.03 32.01 -2.32
CA SER A 25 -23.59 33.09 -1.41
C SER A 25 -23.40 32.66 0.06
N LEU A 26 -23.87 31.46 0.42
CA LEU A 26 -23.74 30.90 1.76
C LEU A 26 -22.50 30.01 1.94
N PHE A 27 -21.90 29.51 0.86
CA PHE A 27 -20.81 28.51 0.92
C PHE A 27 -19.65 28.76 -0.06
N ALA A 28 -19.84 29.57 -1.10
CA ALA A 28 -18.81 29.93 -2.06
C ALA A 28 -18.37 31.39 -1.87
N VAL A 29 -17.05 31.63 -1.87
CA VAL A 29 -16.48 32.98 -1.78
C VAL A 29 -16.79 33.82 -3.03
N ASP A 30 -16.88 33.17 -4.19
CA ASP A 30 -17.31 33.77 -5.46
C ASP A 30 -18.55 33.02 -5.99
N PRO A 31 -19.76 33.47 -5.62
CA PRO A 31 -21.00 32.80 -6.00
C PRO A 31 -21.32 32.89 -7.50
N GLU A 32 -20.78 33.90 -8.21
CA GLU A 32 -20.92 33.99 -9.68
C GLU A 32 -20.12 32.90 -10.35
N LYS A 33 -18.86 32.74 -9.92
CA LYS A 33 -17.98 31.68 -10.42
C LYS A 33 -18.61 30.31 -10.16
N HIS A 34 -19.07 30.05 -8.94
CA HIS A 34 -19.71 28.78 -8.61
C HIS A 34 -20.95 28.52 -9.49
N ALA A 35 -21.83 29.52 -9.67
CA ALA A 35 -23.01 29.37 -10.51
C ALA A 35 -22.67 29.11 -11.98
N ALA A 36 -21.62 29.75 -12.51
CA ALA A 36 -21.12 29.48 -13.86
C ALA A 36 -20.51 28.07 -13.99
N GLU A 37 -19.73 27.62 -13.01
CA GLU A 37 -19.07 26.31 -13.02
C GLU A 37 -20.06 25.15 -12.85
N ILE A 38 -21.06 25.28 -11.97
CA ILE A 38 -22.04 24.21 -11.72
C ILE A 38 -23.09 24.07 -12.81
N THR A 39 -23.35 25.13 -13.59
CA THR A 39 -24.26 25.08 -14.74
C THR A 39 -23.54 24.70 -16.04
N ASP A 40 -22.20 24.73 -16.06
CA ASP A 40 -21.38 24.23 -17.15
C ASP A 40 -21.18 22.70 -17.09
N ILE A 41 -21.43 22.05 -18.22
CA ILE A 41 -21.21 20.61 -18.39
C ILE A 41 -19.89 20.32 -19.10
N ALA A 42 -19.57 21.03 -20.18
CA ALA A 42 -18.54 20.57 -21.12
C ALA A 42 -17.49 21.61 -21.50
N ASP A 43 -17.64 22.90 -21.17
CA ASP A 43 -16.67 23.92 -21.59
C ASP A 43 -15.60 24.17 -20.53
N LEU A 44 -15.98 24.63 -19.34
CA LEU A 44 -15.08 24.89 -18.22
C LEU A 44 -14.64 23.58 -17.57
N ARG A 45 -15.58 22.65 -17.37
CA ARG A 45 -15.33 21.36 -16.71
C ARG A 45 -14.30 20.53 -17.46
N ILE A 46 -14.45 20.36 -18.78
CA ILE A 46 -13.45 19.62 -19.59
C ILE A 46 -12.09 20.31 -19.53
N LYS A 47 -12.02 21.65 -19.57
CA LYS A 47 -10.73 22.37 -19.43
C LYS A 47 -10.04 22.07 -18.11
N TYR A 48 -10.79 21.99 -17.01
CA TYR A 48 -10.24 21.59 -15.72
C TYR A 48 -9.81 20.13 -15.71
N MET A 49 -10.63 19.24 -16.26
CA MET A 49 -10.31 17.82 -16.38
C MET A 49 -9.01 17.61 -17.17
N ASP A 50 -8.86 18.24 -18.34
CA ASP A 50 -7.68 18.16 -19.19
C ASP A 50 -6.44 18.72 -18.47
N LYS A 51 -6.59 19.86 -17.80
CA LYS A 51 -5.50 20.51 -17.06
C LYS A 51 -4.97 19.64 -15.91
N HIS A 52 -5.85 18.95 -15.19
CA HIS A 52 -5.52 18.20 -13.98
C HIS A 52 -5.44 16.68 -14.19
N GLY A 53 -5.51 16.21 -15.44
CA GLY A 53 -5.35 14.80 -15.79
C GLY A 53 -6.51 13.90 -15.35
N VAL A 54 -7.73 14.44 -15.31
CA VAL A 54 -8.97 13.69 -15.04
C VAL A 54 -9.53 13.19 -16.37
N GLY A 55 -9.55 11.86 -16.51
CA GLY A 55 -10.02 11.20 -17.74
C GLY A 55 -11.53 11.21 -17.84
N TYR A 56 -12.21 10.91 -16.74
CA TYR A 56 -13.65 10.68 -16.71
C TYR A 56 -14.30 11.25 -15.44
N THR A 57 -15.51 11.80 -15.55
CA THR A 57 -16.32 12.16 -14.39
C THR A 57 -17.74 11.64 -14.50
N ILE A 58 -18.28 11.06 -13.43
CA ILE A 58 -19.70 10.73 -13.34
C ILE A 58 -20.42 11.93 -12.71
N LEU A 59 -21.34 12.52 -13.47
CA LEU A 59 -22.06 13.73 -13.06
C LEU A 59 -23.32 13.39 -12.25
N SER A 60 -23.63 14.23 -11.27
CA SER A 60 -24.80 14.09 -10.41
C SER A 60 -25.49 15.43 -10.16
N TYR A 61 -26.79 15.41 -9.87
CA TYR A 61 -27.51 16.65 -9.61
C TYR A 61 -27.23 17.18 -8.20
N THR A 62 -26.87 18.46 -8.12
CA THR A 62 -26.44 19.12 -6.89
C THR A 62 -27.45 19.04 -5.74
N ALA A 63 -26.96 19.01 -4.50
CA ALA A 63 -27.77 19.07 -3.30
C ALA A 63 -28.39 20.48 -3.08
N PRO A 64 -29.59 20.60 -2.49
CA PRO A 64 -30.45 19.51 -2.00
C PRO A 64 -31.26 18.80 -3.10
N GLY A 65 -31.17 19.26 -4.35
CA GLY A 65 -31.76 18.60 -5.51
C GLY A 65 -33.27 18.38 -5.42
N VAL A 66 -33.72 17.25 -5.95
CA VAL A 66 -35.14 16.82 -5.91
C VAL A 66 -35.59 16.53 -4.47
N GLN A 67 -34.67 16.21 -3.56
CA GLN A 67 -34.97 15.95 -2.15
C GLN A 67 -35.49 17.19 -1.41
N ASP A 68 -35.33 18.40 -1.96
CA ASP A 68 -35.92 19.63 -1.40
C ASP A 68 -37.39 19.86 -1.78
N ILE A 69 -37.90 19.13 -2.78
CA ILE A 69 -39.25 19.29 -3.30
C ILE A 69 -40.19 18.30 -2.60
N TRP A 70 -41.04 18.80 -1.69
CA TRP A 70 -41.93 17.96 -0.90
C TRP A 70 -43.27 17.64 -1.56
N ASP A 71 -43.60 18.26 -2.70
CA ASP A 71 -44.70 17.80 -3.56
C ASP A 71 -44.23 16.62 -4.44
N PRO A 72 -44.85 15.43 -4.34
CA PRO A 72 -44.38 14.25 -5.07
C PRO A 72 -44.41 14.41 -6.59
N LYS A 73 -45.42 15.11 -7.13
CA LYS A 73 -45.58 15.24 -8.58
C LYS A 73 -44.57 16.21 -9.16
N GLU A 74 -44.32 17.32 -8.48
CA GLU A 74 -43.27 18.27 -8.85
C GLU A 74 -41.89 17.63 -8.77
N ALA A 75 -41.62 16.88 -7.69
CA ALA A 75 -40.36 16.17 -7.50
C ALA A 75 -40.11 15.12 -8.61
N HIS A 76 -41.10 14.30 -8.93
CA HIS A 76 -41.01 13.29 -9.99
C HIS A 76 -40.81 13.93 -11.38
N ALA A 77 -41.58 14.98 -11.69
CA ALA A 77 -41.45 15.69 -12.97
C ALA A 77 -40.06 16.34 -13.11
N LEU A 78 -39.55 16.94 -12.04
CA LEU A 78 -38.22 17.54 -12.03
C LEU A 78 -37.10 16.50 -12.16
N ALA A 79 -37.22 15.34 -11.51
CA ALA A 79 -36.26 14.24 -11.66
C ALA A 79 -36.15 13.79 -13.12
N GLY A 80 -37.29 13.58 -13.79
CA GLY A 80 -37.32 13.22 -15.21
C GLY A 80 -36.70 14.29 -16.11
N GLU A 81 -37.01 15.56 -15.88
CA GLU A 81 -36.41 16.70 -16.60
C GLU A 81 -34.88 16.72 -16.46
N ILE A 82 -34.36 16.55 -15.23
CA ILE A 82 -32.93 16.57 -14.94
C ILE A 82 -32.22 15.41 -15.65
N ASN A 83 -32.79 14.21 -15.58
CA ASN A 83 -32.22 13.01 -16.19
C ASN A 83 -32.16 13.15 -17.73
N ASP A 84 -33.24 13.64 -18.35
CA ASP A 84 -33.27 13.85 -19.80
C ASP A 84 -32.29 14.96 -20.24
N TYR A 85 -32.20 16.04 -19.47
CA TYR A 85 -31.25 17.12 -19.71
C TYR A 85 -29.80 16.62 -19.68
N ILE A 86 -29.41 15.94 -18.60
CA ILE A 86 -28.00 15.53 -18.44
C ILE A 86 -27.62 14.47 -19.46
N ALA A 87 -28.52 13.53 -19.77
CA ALA A 87 -28.30 12.51 -20.80
C ALA A 87 -28.00 13.16 -22.15
N GLU A 88 -28.76 14.18 -22.56
CA GLU A 88 -28.51 14.89 -23.81
C GLU A 88 -27.23 15.73 -23.76
N ALA A 89 -26.96 16.39 -22.63
CA ALA A 89 -25.77 17.24 -22.46
C ALA A 89 -24.45 16.46 -22.53
N ILE A 90 -24.41 15.23 -22.00
CA ILE A 90 -23.19 14.39 -22.01
C ILE A 90 -23.05 13.50 -23.24
N ARG A 91 -24.12 13.31 -24.03
CA ARG A 91 -24.14 12.43 -25.21
C ARG A 91 -22.97 12.63 -26.18
N PRO A 92 -22.47 13.86 -26.44
CA PRO A 92 -21.33 14.08 -27.33
C PRO A 92 -19.98 13.64 -26.76
N TYR A 93 -19.89 13.34 -25.45
CA TYR A 93 -18.64 13.13 -24.72
C TYR A 93 -18.60 11.80 -23.93
N PRO A 94 -18.89 10.65 -24.58
CA PRO A 94 -19.05 9.37 -23.89
C PRO A 94 -17.78 8.86 -23.21
N ASP A 95 -16.60 9.30 -23.67
CA ASP A 95 -15.30 8.95 -23.09
C ASP A 95 -14.86 9.88 -21.96
N ARG A 96 -15.65 10.93 -21.65
CA ARG A 96 -15.34 11.93 -20.61
C ARG A 96 -16.38 11.96 -19.50
N PHE A 97 -17.64 11.67 -19.82
CA PHE A 97 -18.74 11.80 -18.88
C PHE A 97 -19.62 10.57 -18.79
N GLY A 98 -20.02 10.28 -17.56
CA GLY A 98 -21.19 9.46 -17.22
C GLY A 98 -22.16 10.28 -16.38
N ALA A 99 -23.31 9.71 -16.04
CA ALA A 99 -24.26 10.35 -15.14
C ALA A 99 -24.85 9.34 -14.15
N PHE A 100 -25.16 9.83 -12.95
CA PHE A 100 -26.03 9.16 -11.99
C PHE A 100 -27.47 9.64 -12.14
N ALA A 101 -28.41 8.72 -11.93
CA ALA A 101 -29.83 9.04 -11.91
C ALA A 101 -30.17 9.94 -10.73
N THR A 102 -30.89 11.01 -11.03
CA THR A 102 -31.59 11.82 -10.04
C THR A 102 -32.98 11.25 -9.85
N LEU A 103 -33.38 11.01 -8.60
CA LEU A 103 -34.64 10.34 -8.30
C LEU A 103 -35.47 11.17 -7.33
N SER A 104 -36.79 11.18 -7.54
CA SER A 104 -37.73 11.49 -6.48
C SER A 104 -37.90 10.25 -5.61
N MET A 105 -37.72 10.41 -4.31
CA MET A 105 -37.77 9.30 -3.35
C MET A 105 -39.03 9.38 -2.47
N HIS A 106 -40.12 9.92 -3.01
CA HIS A 106 -41.43 9.92 -2.32
C HIS A 106 -42.07 8.53 -2.33
N GLU A 107 -41.98 7.82 -3.46
CA GLU A 107 -42.62 6.51 -3.65
C GLU A 107 -41.62 5.49 -4.23
N PRO A 108 -41.35 4.36 -3.53
CA PRO A 108 -40.34 3.38 -3.95
C PRO A 108 -40.55 2.81 -5.36
N HIS A 109 -41.81 2.60 -5.77
CA HIS A 109 -42.14 2.07 -7.10
C HIS A 109 -41.81 3.05 -8.22
N GLU A 110 -42.07 4.34 -8.03
CA GLU A 110 -41.77 5.38 -9.02
C GLU A 110 -40.26 5.61 -9.12
N ALA A 111 -39.55 5.65 -7.98
CA ALA A 111 -38.10 5.74 -7.93
C ALA A 111 -37.43 4.57 -8.66
N ALA A 112 -37.92 3.34 -8.44
CA ALA A 112 -37.41 2.14 -9.11
C ALA A 112 -37.66 2.17 -10.62
N ALA A 113 -38.83 2.62 -11.05
CA ALA A 113 -39.18 2.73 -12.45
C ALA A 113 -38.29 3.76 -13.17
N GLU A 114 -38.07 4.92 -12.56
CA GLU A 114 -37.20 5.96 -13.12
C GLU A 114 -35.74 5.52 -13.15
N LEU A 115 -35.24 4.85 -12.11
CA LEU A 115 -33.89 4.27 -12.12
C LEU A 115 -33.72 3.27 -13.27
N LYS A 116 -34.68 2.36 -13.46
CA LYS A 116 -34.68 1.40 -14.58
C LYS A 116 -34.64 2.10 -15.93
N ARG A 117 -35.39 3.19 -16.10
CA ARG A 117 -35.38 4.02 -17.31
C ARG A 117 -33.99 4.62 -17.54
N CYS A 118 -33.45 5.31 -16.54
CA CYS A 118 -32.15 5.98 -16.63
C CYS A 118 -31.01 5.02 -16.96
N VAL A 119 -30.92 3.87 -16.30
CA VAL A 119 -29.85 2.90 -16.55
C VAL A 119 -30.03 2.22 -17.90
N SER A 120 -31.24 1.71 -18.19
CA SER A 120 -31.46 0.86 -19.37
C SER A 120 -31.56 1.64 -20.69
N GLN A 121 -32.07 2.88 -20.64
CA GLN A 121 -32.32 3.69 -21.83
C GLN A 121 -31.31 4.81 -22.01
N LEU A 122 -30.82 5.40 -20.91
CA LEU A 122 -29.89 6.55 -20.95
C LEU A 122 -28.44 6.16 -20.63
N GLY A 123 -28.19 4.91 -20.22
CA GLY A 123 -26.84 4.40 -19.95
C GLY A 123 -26.20 4.92 -18.66
N PHE A 124 -27.01 5.38 -17.70
CA PHE A 124 -26.54 5.92 -16.43
C PHE A 124 -25.83 4.86 -15.58
N LYS A 125 -24.91 5.31 -14.73
CA LYS A 125 -23.96 4.46 -14.00
C LYS A 125 -24.43 4.08 -12.58
N GLY A 126 -25.69 4.39 -12.24
CA GLY A 126 -26.24 4.23 -10.90
C GLY A 126 -27.21 5.35 -10.56
N ALA A 127 -27.43 5.59 -9.27
CA ALA A 127 -28.19 6.72 -8.75
C ALA A 127 -27.35 7.54 -7.76
N LEU A 128 -27.61 8.84 -7.65
CA LEU A 128 -27.14 9.67 -6.55
C LEU A 128 -28.34 10.42 -5.97
N VAL A 129 -28.51 10.28 -4.65
CA VAL A 129 -29.63 10.87 -3.92
C VAL A 129 -29.10 11.66 -2.74
N ASN A 130 -29.62 12.88 -2.57
CA ASN A 130 -29.21 13.81 -1.52
C ASN A 130 -29.94 13.51 -0.20
N ASP A 131 -29.50 12.45 0.48
CA ASP A 131 -30.00 11.98 1.77
C ASP A 131 -31.53 11.84 1.75
N THR A 132 -32.23 12.11 2.84
CA THR A 132 -33.69 11.97 2.96
C THR A 132 -34.49 12.92 2.07
N GLN A 133 -35.59 12.41 1.51
CA GLN A 133 -36.59 13.20 0.79
C GLN A 133 -37.46 13.99 1.77
N ARG A 134 -37.56 15.31 1.56
CA ARG A 134 -38.53 16.15 2.28
C ARG A 134 -39.95 15.76 1.85
N ALA A 135 -40.87 15.69 2.81
CA ALA A 135 -42.26 15.35 2.58
C ALA A 135 -43.20 16.04 3.58
N GLY A 136 -44.51 15.78 3.43
CA GLY A 136 -45.52 16.24 4.37
C GLY A 136 -45.81 17.74 4.29
N PRO A 137 -46.66 18.25 5.21
CA PRO A 137 -46.95 19.68 5.30
C PRO A 137 -45.68 20.49 5.52
N ASP A 138 -45.52 21.58 4.77
CA ASP A 138 -44.37 22.49 4.81
C ASP A 138 -42.99 21.84 4.53
N GLY A 139 -42.99 20.56 4.12
CA GLY A 139 -41.78 19.79 3.85
C GLY A 139 -40.93 19.53 5.10
N ASP A 140 -41.52 19.39 6.30
CA ASP A 140 -40.76 19.13 7.54
C ASP A 140 -40.56 17.64 7.85
N ASP A 141 -41.24 16.74 7.12
CA ASP A 141 -41.04 15.29 7.27
C ASP A 141 -39.82 14.81 6.46
N MET A 142 -39.25 13.66 6.88
CA MET A 142 -38.06 13.05 6.27
C MET A 142 -38.35 11.58 5.93
N ILE A 143 -38.23 11.23 4.65
CA ILE A 143 -38.32 9.84 4.20
C ILE A 143 -36.91 9.24 4.15
N PHE A 144 -36.69 8.22 4.96
CA PHE A 144 -35.50 7.35 4.93
C PHE A 144 -35.77 6.09 4.11
N TYR A 145 -34.70 5.45 3.63
CA TYR A 145 -34.77 4.36 2.64
C TYR A 145 -34.41 2.99 3.23
N ASP A 146 -34.56 2.83 4.54
CA ASP A 146 -34.13 1.66 5.30
C ASP A 146 -35.30 0.75 5.77
N ASP A 147 -36.53 1.23 5.62
CA ASP A 147 -37.76 0.47 5.86
C ASP A 147 -38.01 -0.61 4.77
N PRO A 148 -38.61 -1.77 5.11
CA PRO A 148 -38.92 -2.81 4.13
C PRO A 148 -39.78 -2.38 2.93
N SER A 149 -40.56 -1.30 3.04
CA SER A 149 -41.27 -0.71 1.89
C SER A 149 -40.35 -0.29 0.74
N TRP A 150 -39.07 -0.03 1.02
CA TRP A 150 -38.05 0.30 0.03
C TRP A 150 -37.41 -0.92 -0.63
N ASP A 151 -37.75 -2.15 -0.23
CA ASP A 151 -37.14 -3.37 -0.81
C ASP A 151 -37.37 -3.50 -2.32
N ILE A 152 -38.49 -2.96 -2.83
CA ILE A 152 -38.74 -2.94 -4.28
C ILE A 152 -37.73 -2.08 -5.03
N PHE A 153 -37.31 -0.96 -4.42
CA PHE A 153 -36.29 -0.09 -4.98
C PHE A 153 -34.91 -0.76 -4.93
N TRP A 154 -34.52 -1.30 -3.78
CA TRP A 154 -33.23 -1.98 -3.63
C TRP A 154 -33.11 -3.24 -4.51
N SER A 155 -34.22 -3.96 -4.73
CA SER A 155 -34.28 -5.06 -5.70
C SER A 155 -34.02 -4.56 -7.12
N ALA A 156 -34.55 -3.40 -7.50
CA ALA A 156 -34.29 -2.81 -8.82
C ALA A 156 -32.82 -2.37 -8.97
N VAL A 157 -32.22 -1.78 -7.94
CA VAL A 157 -30.80 -1.38 -7.93
C VAL A 157 -29.90 -2.61 -8.14
N THR A 158 -30.16 -3.69 -7.40
CA THR A 158 -29.38 -4.94 -7.50
C THR A 158 -29.61 -5.70 -8.81
N GLU A 159 -30.84 -5.74 -9.32
CA GLU A 159 -31.16 -6.31 -10.64
C GLU A 159 -30.41 -5.61 -11.77
N LEU A 160 -30.29 -4.28 -11.70
CA LEU A 160 -29.55 -3.47 -12.67
C LEU A 160 -28.02 -3.57 -12.48
N ASN A 161 -27.56 -4.10 -11.34
CA ASN A 161 -26.15 -4.19 -10.95
C ASN A 161 -25.39 -2.86 -11.05
N VAL A 162 -25.98 -1.81 -10.49
CA VAL A 162 -25.40 -0.46 -10.41
C VAL A 162 -25.35 0.03 -8.96
N PRO A 163 -24.40 0.91 -8.60
CA PRO A 163 -24.32 1.45 -7.25
C PRO A 163 -25.39 2.54 -6.98
N PHE A 164 -25.64 2.76 -5.69
CA PHE A 164 -26.39 3.90 -5.16
C PHE A 164 -25.47 4.79 -4.34
N TYR A 165 -25.29 6.05 -4.76
CA TYR A 165 -24.52 7.05 -4.03
C TYR A 165 -25.43 7.82 -3.07
N LEU A 166 -25.17 7.73 -1.78
CA LEU A 166 -25.90 8.44 -0.74
C LEU A 166 -25.14 9.73 -0.39
N HIS A 167 -25.56 10.84 -0.99
CA HIS A 167 -24.95 12.15 -0.86
C HIS A 167 -25.63 12.97 0.25
N PRO A 168 -24.95 13.91 0.93
CA PRO A 168 -25.57 14.72 1.97
C PRO A 168 -26.61 15.74 1.49
N ARG A 169 -27.38 16.27 2.46
CA ARG A 169 -28.30 17.40 2.30
C ARG A 169 -28.24 18.32 3.52
N ASN A 170 -28.50 19.61 3.34
CA ASN A 170 -28.64 20.55 4.46
C ASN A 170 -29.83 20.17 5.38
N PRO A 171 -29.70 20.33 6.71
CA PRO A 171 -30.82 20.21 7.63
C PRO A 171 -31.87 21.29 7.33
N THR A 172 -33.15 20.94 7.44
CA THR A 172 -34.29 21.81 7.14
C THR A 172 -35.29 21.87 8.30
N GLY A 173 -36.19 22.86 8.23
CA GLY A 173 -37.35 23.01 9.12
C GLY A 173 -37.03 22.90 10.61
N SER A 174 -37.78 22.08 11.35
CA SER A 174 -37.70 22.05 12.81
C SER A 174 -36.36 21.51 13.34
N ILE A 175 -35.69 20.61 12.60
CA ILE A 175 -34.33 20.12 12.95
C ILE A 175 -33.31 21.24 12.75
N HIS A 176 -33.38 21.97 11.63
CA HIS A 176 -32.57 23.17 11.40
C HIS A 176 -32.67 24.14 12.58
N ASP A 177 -33.90 24.49 12.97
CA ASP A 177 -34.14 25.53 13.98
C ASP A 177 -33.64 25.12 15.37
N LYS A 178 -33.80 23.85 15.73
CA LYS A 178 -33.40 23.32 17.05
C LYS A 178 -31.90 23.15 17.17
N LEU A 179 -31.25 22.61 16.14
CA LEU A 179 -29.86 22.13 16.24
C LEU A 179 -28.85 23.00 15.49
N TRP A 180 -29.24 23.69 14.42
CA TRP A 180 -28.27 24.25 13.48
C TRP A 180 -28.33 25.78 13.38
N ALA A 181 -29.53 26.39 13.47
CA ALA A 181 -29.72 27.83 13.27
C ALA A 181 -28.81 28.72 14.15
N LYS A 182 -28.61 28.34 15.42
CA LYS A 182 -27.75 29.09 16.37
C LYS A 182 -26.24 28.83 16.22
N ARG A 183 -25.87 27.86 15.38
CA ARG A 183 -24.49 27.42 15.10
C ARG A 183 -24.32 27.16 13.60
N LYS A 184 -24.86 28.07 12.79
CA LYS A 184 -25.03 27.92 11.33
C LYS A 184 -23.74 27.61 10.55
N TRP A 185 -22.57 27.92 11.12
CA TRP A 185 -21.28 27.59 10.53
C TRP A 185 -20.95 26.09 10.52
N LEU A 186 -21.75 25.27 11.21
CA LEU A 186 -21.65 23.80 11.18
C LEU A 186 -22.58 23.16 10.13
N ILE A 187 -23.39 23.96 9.43
CA ILE A 187 -24.20 23.52 8.30
C ILE A 187 -23.28 23.30 7.09
N GLY A 188 -23.52 22.25 6.32
CA GLY A 188 -22.65 21.84 5.21
C GLY A 188 -21.52 20.88 5.63
N PRO A 189 -20.39 20.91 4.91
CA PRO A 189 -19.22 20.04 5.12
C PRO A 189 -18.66 20.00 6.55
N PRO A 190 -18.67 21.09 7.36
CA PRO A 190 -18.02 21.05 8.67
C PRO A 190 -18.60 20.04 9.67
N LEU A 191 -19.89 19.68 9.54
CA LEU A 191 -20.49 18.69 10.45
C LEU A 191 -21.80 18.08 9.92
N SER A 192 -22.76 18.92 9.51
CA SER A 192 -24.15 18.46 9.30
C SER A 192 -24.31 17.44 8.18
N PHE A 193 -23.46 17.51 7.14
CA PHE A 193 -23.49 16.58 6.02
C PHE A 193 -23.16 15.15 6.45
N ALA A 194 -22.01 14.96 7.10
CA ALA A 194 -21.61 13.67 7.63
C ALA A 194 -22.62 13.12 8.65
N HIS A 195 -23.21 13.98 9.49
CA HIS A 195 -24.25 13.56 10.44
C HIS A 195 -25.50 12.99 9.77
N GLY A 196 -25.97 13.59 8.66
CA GLY A 196 -27.14 13.09 7.93
C GLY A 196 -26.87 11.74 7.28
N VAL A 197 -25.80 11.66 6.47
CA VAL A 197 -25.46 10.45 5.70
C VAL A 197 -25.06 9.29 6.61
N SER A 198 -24.26 9.52 7.65
CA SER A 198 -23.87 8.47 8.59
C SER A 198 -25.06 7.87 9.34
N LEU A 199 -26.02 8.71 9.75
CA LEU A 199 -27.27 8.26 10.37
C LEU A 199 -28.06 7.39 9.39
N HIS A 200 -28.24 7.85 8.16
CA HIS A 200 -29.02 7.14 7.16
C HIS A 200 -28.37 5.80 6.79
N LEU A 201 -27.06 5.76 6.54
CA LEU A 201 -26.36 4.52 6.23
C LEU A 201 -26.38 3.52 7.40
N LEU A 202 -26.16 3.98 8.64
CA LEU A 202 -26.28 3.12 9.82
C LEU A 202 -27.72 2.65 10.04
N GLY A 203 -28.71 3.46 9.68
CA GLY A 203 -30.12 3.04 9.57
C GLY A 203 -30.27 1.87 8.60
N MET A 204 -29.76 1.98 7.38
CA MET A 204 -29.75 0.89 6.38
C MET A 204 -29.08 -0.38 6.89
N VAL A 205 -27.91 -0.25 7.56
CA VAL A 205 -27.20 -1.38 8.17
C VAL A 205 -28.05 -2.05 9.25
N THR A 206 -28.52 -1.26 10.21
CA THR A 206 -29.19 -1.79 11.42
C THR A 206 -30.59 -2.30 11.15
N ASN A 207 -31.30 -1.70 10.18
CA ASN A 207 -32.58 -2.17 9.69
C ASN A 207 -32.46 -3.30 8.64
N GLY A 208 -31.24 -3.79 8.37
CA GLY A 208 -31.02 -5.03 7.61
C GLY A 208 -31.22 -4.91 6.10
N VAL A 209 -31.03 -3.72 5.51
CA VAL A 209 -31.13 -3.52 4.05
C VAL A 209 -30.14 -4.42 3.32
N PHE A 210 -28.87 -4.44 3.75
CA PHE A 210 -27.82 -5.29 3.14
C PHE A 210 -28.00 -6.79 3.44
N ASP A 211 -28.86 -7.15 4.40
CA ASP A 211 -29.20 -8.56 4.64
C ASP A 211 -30.30 -9.06 3.71
N ARG A 212 -31.19 -8.16 3.30
CA ARG A 212 -32.25 -8.43 2.32
C ARG A 212 -31.72 -8.32 0.88
N HIS A 213 -30.77 -7.41 0.66
CA HIS A 213 -30.15 -7.11 -0.64
C HIS A 213 -28.61 -7.23 -0.55
N PRO A 214 -28.06 -8.45 -0.44
CA PRO A 214 -26.63 -8.65 -0.16
C PRO A 214 -25.68 -8.19 -1.27
N GLU A 215 -26.16 -8.06 -2.51
CA GLU A 215 -25.39 -7.56 -3.65
C GLU A 215 -25.43 -6.04 -3.78
N LEU A 216 -26.24 -5.34 -2.98
CA LEU A 216 -26.38 -3.88 -3.04
C LEU A 216 -25.04 -3.21 -2.74
N GLN A 217 -24.61 -2.33 -3.65
CA GLN A 217 -23.43 -1.48 -3.48
C GLN A 217 -23.88 -0.04 -3.19
N VAL A 218 -23.47 0.49 -2.04
CA VAL A 218 -23.70 1.88 -1.63
C VAL A 218 -22.37 2.62 -1.60
N ILE A 219 -22.37 3.85 -2.12
CA ILE A 219 -21.21 4.74 -2.09
C ILE A 219 -21.54 5.93 -1.18
N ILE A 220 -20.61 6.32 -0.33
CA ILE A 220 -20.68 7.54 0.49
C ILE A 220 -19.43 8.40 0.26
N GLY A 221 -19.59 9.72 0.35
CA GLY A 221 -18.50 10.68 0.12
C GLY A 221 -17.59 10.89 1.32
N HIS A 222 -16.71 11.88 1.21
CA HIS A 222 -16.06 12.55 2.35
C HIS A 222 -15.20 11.65 3.25
N LEU A 223 -14.55 10.64 2.66
CA LEU A 223 -13.85 9.54 3.34
C LEU A 223 -14.75 8.80 4.34
N GLY A 224 -16.03 8.71 4.02
CA GLY A 224 -16.99 7.84 4.69
C GLY A 224 -17.75 8.47 5.85
N GLU A 225 -17.91 9.79 5.87
CA GLU A 225 -18.89 10.47 6.74
C GLU A 225 -18.71 10.15 8.24
N HIS A 226 -17.46 10.19 8.70
CA HIS A 226 -17.00 9.80 10.05
C HIS A 226 -17.04 8.30 10.39
N LEU A 227 -17.74 7.47 9.62
CA LEU A 227 -17.97 6.07 10.00
C LEU A 227 -16.69 5.23 10.15
N PRO A 228 -15.66 5.35 9.28
CA PRO A 228 -14.42 4.61 9.49
C PRO A 228 -13.77 4.89 10.84
N PHE A 229 -13.82 6.14 11.32
CA PHE A 229 -13.23 6.54 12.60
C PHE A 229 -13.82 5.79 13.81
N ASP A 230 -15.12 5.54 13.77
CA ASP A 230 -15.85 4.86 14.85
C ASP A 230 -16.06 3.37 14.57
N VAL A 231 -15.46 2.79 13.52
CA VAL A 231 -15.76 1.40 13.10
C VAL A 231 -15.52 0.38 14.22
N TRP A 232 -14.44 0.54 14.99
CA TRP A 232 -14.17 -0.32 16.16
C TRP A 232 -15.26 -0.16 17.22
N ARG A 233 -15.64 1.09 17.53
CA ARG A 233 -16.64 1.42 18.56
C ARG A 233 -18.02 0.93 18.17
N ILE A 234 -18.43 1.18 16.94
CA ILE A 234 -19.70 0.72 16.36
C ILE A 234 -19.72 -0.80 16.39
N ASN A 235 -18.66 -1.47 15.94
CA ASN A 235 -18.59 -2.93 15.96
C ASN A 235 -18.74 -3.49 17.37
N HIS A 236 -17.94 -3.02 18.33
CA HIS A 236 -18.04 -3.44 19.73
C HIS A 236 -19.46 -3.28 20.28
N TRP A 237 -20.08 -2.11 20.10
CA TRP A 237 -21.43 -1.87 20.60
C TRP A 237 -22.49 -2.68 19.85
N PHE A 238 -22.36 -2.87 18.54
CA PHE A 238 -23.30 -3.68 17.77
C PHE A 238 -23.22 -5.14 18.19
N GLU A 239 -22.02 -5.73 18.22
CA GLU A 239 -21.84 -7.15 18.49
C GLU A 239 -22.06 -7.49 19.97
N ASP A 240 -21.49 -6.71 20.90
CA ASP A 240 -21.42 -7.10 22.31
C ASP A 240 -22.59 -6.56 23.15
N VAL A 241 -23.32 -5.56 22.64
CA VAL A 241 -24.40 -4.91 23.39
C VAL A 241 -25.71 -4.93 22.61
N LYS A 242 -25.75 -4.35 21.41
CA LYS A 242 -27.01 -4.13 20.70
C LYS A 242 -27.60 -5.41 20.12
N LYS A 243 -26.80 -6.30 19.53
CA LYS A 243 -27.26 -7.60 19.03
C LYS A 243 -27.84 -8.47 20.16
N PRO A 244 -27.17 -8.61 21.33
CA PRO A 244 -27.77 -9.24 22.50
C PRO A 244 -29.09 -8.61 22.96
N LEU A 245 -29.24 -7.29 22.80
CA LEU A 245 -30.47 -6.55 23.13
C LEU A 245 -31.56 -6.59 22.05
N GLY A 246 -31.29 -7.15 20.87
CA GLY A 246 -32.27 -7.35 19.80
C GLY A 246 -31.99 -6.65 18.47
N LEU A 247 -30.82 -6.02 18.27
CA LEU A 247 -30.38 -5.62 16.93
C LEU A 247 -30.23 -6.89 16.06
N SER A 248 -30.86 -6.90 14.89
CA SER A 248 -31.03 -8.12 14.10
C SER A 248 -30.23 -8.19 12.80
N CYS A 249 -29.40 -7.19 12.49
CA CYS A 249 -28.54 -7.24 11.30
C CYS A 249 -27.56 -8.43 11.41
N LYS A 250 -27.36 -9.18 10.32
CA LYS A 250 -26.69 -10.49 10.40
C LYS A 250 -25.17 -10.37 10.51
N LYS A 251 -24.57 -9.46 9.73
CA LYS A 251 -23.11 -9.29 9.66
C LYS A 251 -22.62 -8.20 10.61
N THR A 252 -21.31 -8.14 10.79
CA THR A 252 -20.61 -7.05 11.47
C THR A 252 -20.56 -5.79 10.61
N ILE A 253 -20.31 -4.62 11.20
CA ILE A 253 -20.12 -3.38 10.43
C ILE A 253 -18.92 -3.48 9.47
N ARG A 254 -17.83 -4.16 9.88
CA ARG A 254 -16.65 -4.40 9.04
C ARG A 254 -16.97 -5.24 7.82
N GLU A 255 -17.81 -6.26 7.97
CA GLU A 255 -18.23 -7.10 6.84
C GLU A 255 -19.13 -6.36 5.85
N TYR A 256 -19.97 -5.43 6.29
CA TYR A 256 -20.74 -4.58 5.38
C TYR A 256 -19.84 -3.60 4.64
N PHE A 257 -18.86 -2.99 5.31
CA PHE A 257 -17.83 -2.18 4.63
C PHE A 257 -17.06 -3.00 3.58
N ALA A 258 -16.64 -4.21 3.94
CA ALA A 258 -15.87 -5.07 3.04
C ALA A 258 -16.67 -5.61 1.85
N ARG A 259 -18.00 -5.53 1.83
CA ARG A 259 -18.87 -6.18 0.82
C ARG A 259 -19.84 -5.26 0.10
N ASN A 260 -20.34 -4.23 0.78
CA ASN A 260 -21.49 -3.45 0.33
C ASN A 260 -21.20 -1.95 0.24
N ILE A 261 -20.20 -1.43 0.96
CA ILE A 261 -20.00 0.02 1.10
C ILE A 261 -18.66 0.43 0.48
N TYR A 262 -18.71 1.43 -0.39
CA TYR A 262 -17.54 2.16 -0.87
C TYR A 262 -17.51 3.56 -0.25
N ILE A 263 -16.31 4.09 -0.05
CA ILE A 263 -16.11 5.50 0.32
C ILE A 263 -15.40 6.24 -0.81
N THR A 264 -15.57 7.55 -0.91
CA THR A 264 -14.78 8.38 -1.84
C THR A 264 -13.97 9.46 -1.13
N THR A 265 -12.98 10.03 -1.82
CA THR A 265 -12.11 11.10 -1.28
C THR A 265 -12.68 12.52 -1.44
N SER A 266 -13.94 12.67 -1.88
CA SER A 266 -14.59 13.97 -2.13
C SER A 266 -14.44 14.94 -0.95
N GLY A 267 -14.00 16.17 -1.21
CA GLY A 267 -13.80 17.21 -0.19
C GLY A 267 -12.93 16.86 1.03
N HIS A 268 -12.20 15.73 0.99
CA HIS A 268 -11.43 15.23 2.12
C HIS A 268 -10.02 14.84 1.70
N PHE A 269 -9.29 15.83 1.16
CA PHE A 269 -7.94 15.69 0.63
C PHE A 269 -6.87 15.64 1.74
N SER A 270 -7.03 14.67 2.64
CA SER A 270 -6.19 14.47 3.83
C SER A 270 -5.46 13.13 3.73
N THR A 271 -4.15 13.17 3.45
CA THR A 271 -3.33 11.95 3.34
C THR A 271 -3.39 11.08 4.62
N PRO A 272 -3.29 11.63 5.84
CA PRO A 272 -3.39 10.80 7.05
C PRO A 272 -4.75 10.10 7.19
N THR A 273 -5.84 10.76 6.79
CA THR A 273 -7.19 10.17 6.86
C THR A 273 -7.37 9.09 5.79
N LEU A 274 -6.82 9.30 4.59
CA LEU A 274 -6.79 8.30 3.54
C LEU A 274 -6.00 7.06 3.97
N GLU A 275 -4.80 7.24 4.55
CA GLU A 275 -3.98 6.14 5.08
C GLU A 275 -4.71 5.37 6.19
N TYR A 276 -5.38 6.08 7.10
CA TYR A 276 -6.22 5.47 8.12
C TYR A 276 -7.36 4.64 7.51
N CYS A 277 -8.07 5.19 6.52
CA CYS A 277 -9.17 4.48 5.85
C CYS A 277 -8.68 3.26 5.08
N ILE A 278 -7.52 3.33 4.42
CA ILE A 278 -6.89 2.18 3.77
C ILE A 278 -6.59 1.09 4.80
N THR A 279 -6.11 1.46 5.99
CA THR A 279 -5.81 0.53 7.07
C THR A 279 -7.07 -0.15 7.62
N GLU A 280 -8.14 0.62 7.85
CA GLU A 280 -9.38 0.08 8.44
C GLU A 280 -10.28 -0.67 7.46
N LEU A 281 -10.30 -0.27 6.17
CA LEU A 281 -11.26 -0.74 5.17
C LEU A 281 -10.63 -1.50 3.99
N GLY A 282 -9.34 -1.29 3.74
CA GLY A 282 -8.65 -1.76 2.55
C GLY A 282 -8.77 -0.79 1.37
N PRO A 283 -7.77 -0.76 0.45
CA PRO A 283 -7.76 0.18 -0.67
C PRO A 283 -8.85 -0.12 -1.72
N ASP A 284 -9.31 -1.38 -1.83
CA ASP A 284 -10.31 -1.81 -2.82
C ASP A 284 -11.71 -1.20 -2.61
N ARG A 285 -11.94 -0.56 -1.45
CA ARG A 285 -13.22 0.06 -1.08
C ARG A 285 -13.17 1.60 -1.08
N ILE A 286 -12.11 2.18 -1.67
CA ILE A 286 -11.89 3.63 -1.70
C ILE A 286 -11.78 4.11 -3.14
N LEU A 287 -12.55 5.13 -3.50
CA LEU A 287 -12.58 5.72 -4.83
C LEU A 287 -12.13 7.19 -4.80
N PHE A 288 -11.39 7.63 -5.80
CA PHE A 288 -11.09 9.06 -5.95
C PHE A 288 -12.37 9.84 -6.32
N SER A 289 -12.57 11.02 -5.74
CA SER A 289 -13.59 12.00 -6.13
C SER A 289 -13.18 13.40 -5.70
N ILE A 290 -13.78 14.41 -6.32
CA ILE A 290 -13.40 15.82 -6.12
C ILE A 290 -14.46 16.54 -5.28
N ASP A 291 -15.75 16.40 -5.60
CA ASP A 291 -16.82 17.32 -5.13
C ASP A 291 -16.85 18.67 -5.87
N TYR A 292 -16.58 18.65 -7.18
CA TYR A 292 -16.61 19.86 -7.98
C TYR A 292 -18.07 20.30 -8.26
N PRO A 293 -18.43 21.60 -8.12
CA PRO A 293 -17.56 22.76 -7.93
C PRO A 293 -17.61 23.38 -6.52
N PHE A 294 -17.94 22.59 -5.50
CA PHE A 294 -17.75 23.03 -4.12
C PHE A 294 -16.26 23.07 -3.80
N GLU A 295 -15.54 22.05 -4.27
CA GLU A 295 -14.10 21.94 -4.19
C GLU A 295 -13.45 22.13 -5.56
N SER A 296 -12.16 22.49 -5.57
CA SER A 296 -11.44 22.73 -6.81
C SER A 296 -10.72 21.48 -7.32
N PHE A 297 -10.66 21.32 -8.65
CA PHE A 297 -9.83 20.29 -9.29
C PHE A 297 -8.37 20.35 -8.85
N GLY A 298 -7.85 21.56 -8.62
CA GLY A 298 -6.47 21.77 -8.18
C GLY A 298 -6.21 21.13 -6.82
N ASP A 299 -7.03 21.46 -5.83
CA ASP A 299 -6.86 20.94 -4.46
C ASP A 299 -6.93 19.41 -4.44
N ALA A 300 -7.92 18.83 -5.13
CA ALA A 300 -8.10 17.38 -5.18
C ALA A 300 -6.99 16.66 -5.96
N CYS A 301 -6.72 17.10 -7.19
CA CYS A 301 -5.83 16.40 -8.10
C CYS A 301 -4.37 16.60 -7.73
N ASP A 302 -3.98 17.81 -7.31
CA ASP A 302 -2.61 18.09 -6.91
C ASP A 302 -2.28 17.37 -5.59
N TRP A 303 -3.25 17.27 -4.67
CA TRP A 303 -3.14 16.41 -3.49
C TRP A 303 -3.01 14.94 -3.88
N PHE A 304 -3.95 14.39 -4.65
CA PHE A 304 -3.96 12.96 -4.98
C PHE A 304 -2.74 12.53 -5.79
N ASP A 305 -2.28 13.37 -6.72
CA ASP A 305 -1.03 13.13 -7.46
C ASP A 305 0.22 13.23 -6.55
N GLY A 306 0.10 13.92 -5.42
CA GLY A 306 1.09 14.02 -4.36
C GLY A 306 0.95 12.99 -3.23
N VAL A 307 -0.15 12.23 -3.15
CA VAL A 307 -0.35 11.17 -2.15
C VAL A 307 0.74 10.12 -2.31
N ARG A 308 1.36 9.76 -1.19
CA ARG A 308 2.44 8.80 -1.10
C ARG A 308 2.04 7.78 -0.05
N LEU A 309 1.55 6.61 -0.48
CA LEU A 309 1.43 5.48 0.43
C LEU A 309 2.85 4.99 0.70
N LYS A 310 3.40 5.39 1.84
CA LYS A 310 4.82 5.18 2.19
C LYS A 310 5.08 3.68 2.32
N GLY A 311 6.33 3.23 2.07
CA GLY A 311 6.62 1.81 1.88
C GLY A 311 7.88 1.27 2.58
N ALA A 312 7.78 0.31 3.49
CA ALA A 312 8.89 -0.56 3.84
C ALA A 312 9.34 -1.37 2.61
N ASN A 313 10.58 -1.19 2.14
CA ASN A 313 11.00 -1.55 0.78
C ASN A 313 10.83 -3.04 0.40
N GLY A 314 10.96 -3.96 1.36
CA GLY A 314 10.73 -5.39 1.14
C GLY A 314 9.28 -5.81 1.39
N THR A 315 8.72 -5.44 2.54
CA THR A 315 7.39 -5.90 2.98
C THR A 315 6.28 -5.42 2.05
N ARG A 316 6.41 -4.20 1.49
CA ARG A 316 5.47 -3.63 0.51
C ARG A 316 5.10 -4.63 -0.59
N TRP A 317 6.07 -5.30 -1.18
CA TRP A 317 5.83 -6.23 -2.29
C TRP A 317 5.10 -7.50 -1.86
N LEU A 318 5.30 -7.94 -0.62
CA LEU A 318 4.57 -9.08 -0.07
C LEU A 318 3.08 -8.75 0.03
N TYR A 319 2.74 -7.51 0.43
CA TYR A 319 1.36 -7.02 0.39
C TYR A 319 0.85 -6.84 -1.04
N GLU A 320 1.61 -6.18 -1.92
CA GLU A 320 1.18 -5.96 -3.32
C GLU A 320 0.94 -7.27 -4.09
N TRP A 321 1.69 -8.33 -3.79
CA TRP A 321 1.49 -9.65 -4.41
C TRP A 321 0.43 -10.51 -3.71
N GLY A 322 -0.17 -10.03 -2.61
CA GLY A 322 -1.16 -10.80 -1.85
C GLY A 322 -0.57 -12.05 -1.18
N VAL A 323 0.70 -11.99 -0.74
CA VAL A 323 1.33 -13.09 0.00
C VAL A 323 0.64 -13.24 1.36
N ASP A 324 0.26 -14.47 1.71
CA ASP A 324 -0.27 -14.78 3.05
C ASP A 324 0.86 -14.73 4.09
N MET A 325 1.01 -13.56 4.71
CA MET A 325 2.06 -13.27 5.69
C MET A 325 1.91 -14.06 6.99
N ALA A 326 0.70 -14.53 7.31
CA ALA A 326 0.47 -15.33 8.52
C ALA A 326 1.21 -16.68 8.45
N LYS A 327 1.35 -17.25 7.25
CA LYS A 327 2.16 -18.47 7.02
C LYS A 327 3.64 -18.27 7.29
N GLY A 328 4.12 -17.02 7.27
CA GLY A 328 5.50 -16.69 7.58
C GLY A 328 5.87 -16.85 9.06
N ASP A 329 4.88 -16.83 9.97
CA ASP A 329 5.05 -16.77 11.44
C ASP A 329 6.15 -15.75 11.86
N GLY A 330 6.16 -14.61 11.19
CA GLY A 330 7.22 -13.60 11.35
C GLY A 330 7.09 -12.80 12.64
N VAL A 331 8.20 -12.20 13.07
CA VAL A 331 8.23 -11.21 14.15
C VAL A 331 8.21 -9.82 13.54
N VAL A 332 7.28 -8.97 13.96
CA VAL A 332 7.31 -7.54 13.63
C VAL A 332 8.36 -6.88 14.50
N LEU A 333 9.43 -6.37 13.88
CA LEU A 333 10.52 -5.74 14.60
C LEU A 333 10.08 -4.40 15.19
N LYS A 334 10.39 -4.20 16.46
CA LYS A 334 10.13 -2.95 17.21
C LYS A 334 11.39 -2.17 17.53
N LYS A 335 12.55 -2.82 17.56
CA LYS A 335 13.83 -2.15 17.84
C LYS A 335 14.98 -2.78 17.05
N LEU A 336 16.02 -1.99 16.85
CA LEU A 336 17.37 -2.48 16.61
C LEU A 336 18.21 -2.17 17.84
N ILE A 337 18.91 -3.17 18.39
CA ILE A 337 19.68 -2.99 19.63
C ILE A 337 21.12 -3.39 19.36
N ASN A 338 22.05 -2.47 19.58
CA ASN A 338 23.48 -2.74 19.61
C ASN A 338 23.95 -2.75 21.06
N ARG A 339 24.64 -3.81 21.46
CA ARG A 339 25.11 -4.10 22.81
C ARG A 339 26.61 -4.13 22.89
N ASP A 340 27.11 -3.80 24.07
CA ASP A 340 28.52 -3.97 24.41
C ASP A 340 28.92 -5.45 24.33
N TRP A 341 30.09 -5.68 23.73
CA TRP A 341 30.60 -7.03 23.50
C TRP A 341 30.80 -7.82 24.79
N ARG A 342 31.22 -7.18 25.89
CA ARG A 342 31.60 -7.84 27.14
C ARG A 342 30.48 -7.84 28.16
N THR A 343 29.72 -6.75 28.25
CA THR A 343 28.70 -6.60 29.30
C THR A 343 27.29 -6.93 28.83
N GLY A 344 27.03 -6.91 27.51
CA GLY A 344 25.69 -7.08 26.95
C GLY A 344 24.77 -5.87 27.16
N GLU A 345 25.25 -4.80 27.78
CA GLU A 345 24.46 -3.57 27.98
C GLU A 345 24.20 -2.86 26.64
N PRO A 346 22.98 -2.34 26.39
CA PRO A 346 22.70 -1.56 25.17
C PRO A 346 23.57 -0.31 25.06
N ILE A 347 24.31 -0.20 23.95
CA ILE A 347 25.11 0.97 23.55
C ILE A 347 24.29 1.89 22.64
N SER A 348 23.53 1.31 21.71
CA SER A 348 22.72 2.04 20.74
C SER A 348 21.39 1.33 20.55
N VAL A 349 20.30 2.07 20.63
CA VAL A 349 18.95 1.57 20.34
C VAL A 349 18.36 2.44 19.26
N TYR A 350 17.85 1.81 18.20
CA TYR A 350 17.05 2.49 17.18
C TYR A 350 15.62 1.99 17.29
N ASP A 351 14.70 2.90 17.55
CA ASP A 351 13.29 2.59 17.72
C ASP A 351 12.60 2.39 16.35
N LEU A 352 11.71 1.41 16.26
CA LEU A 352 10.91 1.09 15.08
C LEU A 352 9.41 1.05 15.41
N ASP A 353 8.98 1.54 16.59
CA ASP A 353 7.57 1.57 16.97
C ASP A 353 6.72 2.40 15.99
N ASP A 354 7.29 3.47 15.45
CA ASP A 354 6.67 4.35 14.44
C ASP A 354 6.89 3.89 12.99
N TYR A 355 7.47 2.70 12.78
CA TYR A 355 7.90 2.28 11.44
C TYR A 355 6.74 2.10 10.46
N GLU A 356 5.64 1.49 10.91
CA GLU A 356 4.43 1.31 10.10
C GLU A 356 3.75 2.65 9.82
N GLU A 357 3.70 3.55 10.80
CA GLU A 357 3.18 4.91 10.61
C GLU A 357 4.02 5.71 9.59
N ARG A 358 5.36 5.57 9.66
CA ARG A 358 6.27 6.27 8.77
C ARG A 358 6.31 5.68 7.37
N TRP A 359 6.14 4.38 7.22
CA TRP A 359 6.45 3.66 5.98
C TRP A 359 5.33 2.74 5.50
N GLY A 360 4.10 2.89 6.01
CA GLY A 360 2.89 2.19 5.57
C GLY A 360 2.85 0.67 5.75
N TYR A 361 3.99 0.05 6.09
CA TYR A 361 4.10 -1.39 6.31
C TYR A 361 5.07 -1.67 7.45
N VAL A 362 4.87 -2.80 8.12
CA VAL A 362 5.73 -3.27 9.20
C VAL A 362 7.06 -3.85 8.69
N TYR A 363 8.09 -3.83 9.56
CA TYR A 363 9.34 -4.53 9.32
C TYR A 363 9.27 -5.95 9.89
N TYR A 364 9.15 -6.96 9.03
CA TYR A 364 9.17 -8.37 9.46
C TYR A 364 10.58 -8.97 9.54
N MET A 365 10.75 -9.89 10.48
CA MET A 365 11.77 -10.92 10.49
C MET A 365 11.13 -12.28 10.32
N PHE A 366 11.47 -12.98 9.24
CA PHE A 366 10.95 -14.32 8.93
C PHE A 366 12.04 -15.38 9.03
N HIS A 367 11.65 -16.58 9.47
CA HIS A 367 12.49 -17.75 9.23
C HIS A 367 12.48 -18.10 7.74
N ARG A 368 13.66 -18.32 7.16
CA ARG A 368 13.85 -18.50 5.71
C ARG A 368 12.94 -19.57 5.09
N GLN A 369 12.76 -20.71 5.76
CA GLN A 369 11.94 -21.81 5.22
C GLN A 369 10.45 -21.44 5.14
N TYR A 370 9.96 -20.67 6.09
CA TYR A 370 8.56 -20.22 6.14
C TYR A 370 8.33 -19.13 5.08
N MET A 371 9.27 -18.20 4.95
CA MET A 371 9.27 -17.20 3.88
C MET A 371 9.28 -17.83 2.48
N HIS A 372 10.13 -18.83 2.24
CA HIS A 372 10.11 -19.56 0.97
C HIS A 372 8.78 -20.29 0.73
N SER A 373 8.18 -20.84 1.78
CA SER A 373 6.90 -21.55 1.66
C SER A 373 5.77 -20.60 1.31
N MET A 374 5.62 -19.47 2.01
CA MET A 374 4.57 -18.49 1.71
C MET A 374 4.71 -17.86 0.31
N LEU A 375 5.94 -17.57 -0.12
CA LEU A 375 6.21 -17.06 -1.47
C LEU A 375 5.92 -18.10 -2.55
N LYS A 376 6.32 -19.36 -2.32
CA LYS A 376 6.04 -20.46 -3.24
C LYS A 376 4.53 -20.69 -3.35
N ASP A 377 3.82 -20.69 -2.23
CA ASP A 377 2.37 -20.85 -2.24
C ASP A 377 1.69 -19.74 -3.04
N CYS A 378 2.05 -18.47 -2.78
CA CYS A 378 1.55 -17.31 -3.54
C CYS A 378 1.85 -17.43 -5.05
N ALA A 379 3.06 -17.85 -5.44
CA ALA A 379 3.42 -17.98 -6.86
C ALA A 379 2.70 -19.15 -7.57
N LEU A 380 2.27 -20.18 -6.85
CA LEU A 380 1.66 -21.39 -7.41
C LEU A 380 0.13 -21.43 -7.28
N GLN A 381 -0.47 -20.50 -6.55
CA GLN A 381 -1.92 -20.47 -6.35
C GLN A 381 -2.67 -20.09 -7.64
N GLU A 382 -3.91 -20.55 -7.79
CA GLU A 382 -4.74 -20.23 -8.95
C GLU A 382 -5.39 -18.85 -8.80
N GLU A 383 -5.54 -18.39 -7.55
CA GLU A 383 -6.10 -17.11 -7.17
C GLU A 383 -5.08 -15.97 -7.38
N GLY A 384 -5.29 -15.12 -8.40
CA GLY A 384 -4.45 -13.96 -8.63
C GLY A 384 -4.49 -13.47 -10.07
N GLU A 385 -3.69 -12.46 -10.39
CA GLU A 385 -3.54 -11.97 -11.75
C GLU A 385 -2.56 -12.83 -12.56
N GLY A 386 -3.01 -13.32 -13.72
CA GLY A 386 -2.16 -14.06 -14.64
C GLY A 386 -2.22 -15.58 -14.47
N LYS A 387 -1.24 -16.27 -15.05
CA LYS A 387 -1.15 -17.74 -14.99
C LYS A 387 -0.26 -18.13 -13.81
N ALA A 388 -0.74 -19.01 -12.95
CA ALA A 388 0.05 -19.60 -11.87
C ALA A 388 1.39 -20.14 -12.39
N ALA A 389 2.46 -19.94 -11.62
CA ALA A 389 3.78 -20.42 -11.99
C ALA A 389 3.82 -21.97 -11.99
N GLU A 390 4.71 -22.55 -12.80
CA GLU A 390 4.93 -24.00 -12.82
C GLU A 390 6.29 -24.32 -12.19
N LEU A 391 6.29 -25.05 -11.06
CA LEU A 391 7.53 -25.47 -10.40
C LEU A 391 7.98 -26.84 -10.90
N LYS A 392 9.07 -26.87 -11.69
CA LYS A 392 9.74 -28.10 -12.12
C LYS A 392 11.01 -28.36 -11.31
N VAL A 393 10.96 -29.39 -10.46
CA VAL A 393 12.13 -29.86 -9.69
C VAL A 393 12.98 -30.85 -10.49
N ASN A 394 14.22 -31.12 -10.07
CA ASN A 394 15.17 -32.00 -10.78
C ASN A 394 15.54 -31.52 -12.20
N HIS A 395 15.59 -30.21 -12.42
CA HIS A 395 15.95 -29.56 -13.70
C HIS A 395 17.13 -28.60 -13.50
N GLN A 396 18.31 -29.13 -13.12
CA GLN A 396 19.51 -28.30 -13.01
C GLN A 396 19.96 -27.82 -14.39
N CYS A 397 20.01 -26.49 -14.59
CA CYS A 397 20.50 -25.88 -15.83
C CYS A 397 21.95 -26.31 -16.10
N GLU A 398 22.18 -26.85 -17.30
CA GLU A 398 23.49 -27.26 -17.78
C GLU A 398 24.05 -26.24 -18.78
N ASP A 399 23.21 -25.80 -19.73
CA ASP A 399 23.61 -24.88 -20.79
C ASP A 399 22.39 -24.15 -21.37
N ILE A 400 22.62 -22.99 -22.00
CA ILE A 400 21.58 -22.20 -22.67
C ILE A 400 22.12 -21.77 -24.03
N ASP A 401 21.42 -22.13 -25.10
CA ASP A 401 21.66 -21.53 -26.41
C ASP A 401 21.04 -20.14 -26.46
N LEU A 402 21.90 -19.12 -26.33
CA LEU A 402 21.49 -17.71 -26.29
C LEU A 402 20.90 -17.20 -27.61
N THR A 403 21.07 -17.94 -28.71
CA THR A 403 20.49 -17.56 -30.02
C THR A 403 19.04 -18.00 -30.12
N THR A 404 18.73 -19.18 -29.58
CA THR A 404 17.42 -19.82 -29.70
C THR A 404 16.58 -19.76 -28.42
N GLY A 405 17.16 -19.38 -27.28
CA GLY A 405 16.48 -19.46 -25.98
C GLY A 405 16.28 -20.89 -25.48
N THR A 406 16.99 -21.88 -26.05
CA THR A 406 16.88 -23.29 -25.63
C THR A 406 17.74 -23.58 -24.41
N ILE A 407 17.10 -23.96 -23.31
CA ILE A 407 17.73 -24.44 -22.08
C ILE A 407 17.94 -25.96 -22.17
N ARG A 408 19.14 -26.41 -21.81
CA ARG A 408 19.47 -27.83 -21.59
C ARG A 408 19.65 -28.09 -20.10
N PHE A 409 19.00 -29.14 -19.60
CA PHE A 409 19.08 -29.55 -18.20
C PHE A 409 19.85 -30.86 -18.06
N LYS A 410 20.52 -31.05 -16.92
CA LYS A 410 21.32 -32.28 -16.65
C LYS A 410 20.54 -33.58 -16.67
N ASN A 411 19.22 -33.51 -16.50
CA ASN A 411 18.34 -34.68 -16.59
C ASN A 411 18.03 -35.09 -18.06
N GLY A 412 18.60 -34.38 -19.04
CA GLY A 412 18.39 -34.61 -20.48
C GLY A 412 17.19 -33.88 -21.09
N THR A 413 16.35 -33.23 -20.27
CA THR A 413 15.20 -32.44 -20.74
C THR A 413 15.65 -31.11 -21.34
N ARG A 414 14.74 -30.49 -22.12
CA ARG A 414 14.94 -29.19 -22.75
C ARG A 414 13.69 -28.34 -22.61
N ALA A 415 13.88 -27.03 -22.59
CA ALA A 415 12.81 -26.03 -22.66
C ALA A 415 13.26 -24.87 -23.56
N GLU A 416 12.31 -24.17 -24.17
CA GLU A 416 12.56 -23.03 -25.05
C GLU A 416 11.67 -21.87 -24.59
N HIS A 417 12.27 -20.69 -24.41
CA HIS A 417 11.58 -19.51 -23.90
C HIS A 417 12.15 -18.23 -24.51
N ASP A 418 11.30 -17.22 -24.69
CA ASP A 418 11.69 -15.90 -25.20
C ASP A 418 12.57 -15.12 -24.21
N LEU A 419 12.41 -15.39 -22.92
CA LEU A 419 13.16 -14.76 -21.83
C LEU A 419 13.54 -15.81 -20.78
N ILE A 420 14.80 -15.77 -20.33
CA ILE A 420 15.33 -16.64 -19.29
C ILE A 420 15.90 -15.77 -18.19
N ILE A 421 15.39 -15.94 -16.96
CA ILE A 421 15.87 -15.22 -15.78
C ILE A 421 16.71 -16.16 -14.91
N GLY A 422 17.98 -15.81 -14.71
CA GLY A 422 18.94 -16.57 -13.90
C GLY A 422 18.83 -16.29 -12.40
N ALA A 423 17.83 -16.88 -11.72
CA ALA A 423 17.66 -16.77 -10.26
C ALA A 423 18.35 -17.91 -9.48
N ASP A 424 19.50 -18.40 -9.96
CA ASP A 424 20.19 -19.61 -9.51
C ASP A 424 21.35 -19.35 -8.50
N GLY A 425 21.36 -18.16 -7.91
CA GLY A 425 22.15 -17.81 -6.73
C GLY A 425 23.67 -17.72 -6.95
N ILE A 426 24.44 -17.82 -5.86
CA ILE A 426 25.90 -17.61 -5.85
C ILE A 426 26.67 -18.51 -6.84
N GLY A 427 26.17 -19.73 -7.05
CA GLY A 427 26.70 -20.73 -7.95
C GLY A 427 26.20 -20.61 -9.39
N SER A 428 25.56 -19.48 -9.74
CA SER A 428 24.81 -19.31 -11.00
C SER A 428 25.52 -19.89 -12.22
N ALA A 429 24.87 -20.86 -12.85
CA ALA A 429 25.22 -21.42 -14.14
C ALA A 429 24.89 -20.41 -15.24
N VAL A 430 23.72 -19.76 -15.17
CA VAL A 430 23.27 -18.77 -16.16
C VAL A 430 24.30 -17.66 -16.34
N ARG A 431 24.81 -17.11 -15.23
CA ARG A 431 25.86 -16.09 -15.24
C ARG A 431 27.13 -16.57 -15.95
N GLY A 432 27.54 -17.82 -15.72
CA GLY A 432 28.70 -18.41 -16.38
C GLY A 432 28.51 -18.62 -17.89
N ILE A 433 27.29 -18.98 -18.31
CA ILE A 433 26.91 -19.24 -19.71
C ILE A 433 26.93 -17.94 -20.54
N ILE A 434 26.42 -16.84 -19.99
CA ILE A 434 26.46 -15.51 -20.63
C ILE A 434 27.84 -14.83 -20.54
N GLY A 435 28.88 -15.56 -20.12
CA GLY A 435 30.26 -15.10 -20.14
C GLY A 435 30.70 -14.27 -18.94
N ILE A 436 29.86 -14.12 -17.91
CA ILE A 436 30.19 -13.32 -16.72
C ILE A 436 30.82 -14.22 -15.65
N ARG A 437 32.10 -13.95 -15.35
CA ARG A 437 32.90 -14.75 -14.41
C ARG A 437 33.61 -13.84 -13.43
N PRO A 438 32.91 -13.38 -12.38
CA PRO A 438 33.51 -12.48 -11.42
C PRO A 438 34.59 -13.19 -10.59
N ALA A 439 35.60 -12.43 -10.17
CA ALA A 439 36.63 -12.95 -9.27
C ALA A 439 36.01 -13.26 -7.90
N LYS A 440 35.89 -14.56 -7.57
CA LYS A 440 35.44 -15.00 -6.25
C LYS A 440 36.58 -14.88 -5.25
N ARG A 441 36.45 -14.00 -4.27
CA ARG A 441 37.35 -13.94 -3.11
C ARG A 441 36.54 -14.31 -1.87
N PRO A 442 36.98 -15.28 -1.06
CA PRO A 442 36.27 -15.54 0.18
C PRO A 442 36.48 -14.37 1.14
N ALA A 443 35.46 -14.07 1.94
CA ALA A 443 35.47 -12.91 2.82
C ALA A 443 36.60 -12.98 3.87
N ASP A 444 36.99 -11.83 4.41
CA ASP A 444 38.00 -11.74 5.49
C ASP A 444 37.46 -12.16 6.86
N GLN A 445 36.17 -12.53 6.90
CA GLN A 445 35.45 -13.03 8.07
C GLN A 445 34.82 -14.39 7.77
N SER A 446 34.67 -15.18 8.82
CA SER A 446 33.86 -16.39 8.86
C SER A 446 32.59 -16.13 9.65
N CYS A 447 31.57 -16.95 9.43
CA CYS A 447 30.31 -16.88 10.17
C CYS A 447 29.84 -18.30 10.49
N LEU A 448 29.50 -18.53 11.76
CA LEU A 448 28.78 -19.72 12.18
C LEU A 448 27.36 -19.30 12.58
N HIS A 449 26.37 -20.00 12.05
CA HIS A 449 24.96 -19.85 12.39
C HIS A 449 24.59 -20.88 13.45
N ALA A 450 23.71 -20.51 14.37
CA ALA A 450 23.12 -21.42 15.35
C ALA A 450 21.71 -20.98 15.73
N ASN A 451 20.86 -21.93 16.11
CA ASN A 451 19.49 -21.67 16.54
C ASN A 451 19.31 -22.05 18.02
N VAL A 452 18.62 -21.19 18.77
CA VAL A 452 18.23 -21.43 20.16
C VAL A 452 16.72 -21.31 20.29
N SER A 453 16.08 -22.27 20.96
CA SER A 453 14.66 -22.14 21.31
C SER A 453 14.51 -21.22 22.51
N THR A 454 13.60 -20.25 22.41
CA THR A 454 13.27 -19.33 23.50
C THR A 454 12.83 -20.08 24.76
N GLU A 455 11.99 -21.11 24.60
CA GLU A 455 11.56 -21.97 25.70
C GLU A 455 12.75 -22.64 26.41
N GLN A 456 13.72 -23.16 25.64
CA GLN A 456 14.89 -23.84 26.21
C GLN A 456 15.80 -22.85 26.95
N ALA A 457 16.02 -21.66 26.39
CA ALA A 457 16.78 -20.61 27.04
C ALA A 457 16.15 -20.18 28.36
N VAL A 458 14.84 -19.89 28.36
CA VAL A 458 14.09 -19.49 29.56
C VAL A 458 14.11 -20.62 30.61
N LYS A 459 13.93 -21.87 30.20
CA LYS A 459 14.01 -23.03 31.09
C LYS A 459 15.39 -23.22 31.72
N ALA A 460 16.46 -22.83 31.00
CA ALA A 460 17.83 -22.81 31.50
C ALA A 460 18.13 -21.59 32.40
N GLY A 461 17.16 -20.69 32.62
CA GLY A 461 17.31 -19.48 33.42
C GLY A 461 18.02 -18.34 32.68
N LEU A 462 18.12 -18.42 31.36
CA LEU A 462 18.75 -17.39 30.52
C LEU A 462 17.74 -16.27 30.17
N VAL A 463 18.27 -15.12 29.76
CA VAL A 463 17.46 -13.96 29.33
C VAL A 463 16.59 -14.34 28.13
N ASP A 464 15.33 -13.90 28.16
CA ASP A 464 14.44 -14.01 27.01
C ASP A 464 14.66 -12.82 26.07
N TYR A 465 15.43 -13.02 25.01
CA TYR A 465 15.68 -12.00 23.98
C TYR A 465 14.53 -11.84 22.98
N SER A 466 13.44 -12.62 23.08
CA SER A 466 12.29 -12.46 22.17
C SER A 466 11.39 -11.27 22.55
N ILE A 467 11.42 -10.85 23.82
CA ILE A 467 10.45 -9.90 24.40
C ILE A 467 10.49 -8.51 23.75
N ASP A 468 11.68 -8.07 23.32
CA ASP A 468 11.86 -6.75 22.72
C ASP A 468 11.45 -6.72 21.24
N SER A 469 11.15 -7.89 20.65
CA SER A 469 10.93 -8.03 19.20
C SER A 469 12.03 -7.29 18.41
N ALA A 470 13.28 -7.49 18.83
CA ALA A 470 14.41 -6.70 18.39
C ALA A 470 15.39 -7.52 17.56
N LEU A 471 16.01 -6.86 16.61
CA LEU A 471 17.20 -7.38 15.94
C LEU A 471 18.42 -6.90 16.72
N GLU A 472 19.17 -7.83 17.31
CA GLU A 472 20.18 -7.50 18.31
C GLU A 472 21.60 -7.80 17.84
N TYR A 473 22.54 -6.95 18.24
CA TYR A 473 23.93 -6.96 17.82
C TYR A 473 24.84 -6.88 19.04
N TRP A 474 25.90 -7.68 19.06
CA TRP A 474 27.02 -7.49 19.99
C TRP A 474 28.26 -7.17 19.17
N GLY A 475 28.94 -6.07 19.50
CA GLY A 475 30.16 -5.66 18.82
C GLY A 475 29.93 -5.00 17.45
N GLY A 476 30.91 -5.16 16.55
CA GLY A 476 30.93 -4.48 15.25
C GLY A 476 31.41 -3.02 15.28
N GLN A 477 32.09 -2.59 16.34
CA GLN A 477 32.77 -1.29 16.40
C GLN A 477 34.30 -1.44 16.18
N GLU A 478 34.99 -0.30 16.08
CA GLU A 478 36.46 -0.21 16.04
C GLU A 478 37.14 -0.93 14.86
N GLY A 479 36.42 -1.21 13.77
CA GLY A 479 36.98 -1.89 12.60
C GLY A 479 37.22 -3.39 12.82
N LYS A 480 36.62 -3.98 13.86
CA LYS A 480 36.72 -5.42 14.14
C LYS A 480 35.63 -6.20 13.41
N TRP A 481 35.92 -7.47 13.13
CA TRP A 481 35.00 -8.40 12.48
C TRP A 481 34.12 -9.17 13.46
N ASP A 482 34.48 -9.18 14.74
CA ASP A 482 33.74 -9.87 15.80
C ASP A 482 32.37 -9.22 15.97
N LYS A 483 31.33 -9.97 15.63
CA LYS A 483 29.94 -9.51 15.71
C LYS A 483 28.99 -10.67 15.88
N ILE A 484 28.13 -10.61 16.88
CA ILE A 484 27.00 -11.53 17.02
C ILE A 484 25.74 -10.81 16.56
N VAL A 485 24.91 -11.47 15.76
CA VAL A 485 23.59 -10.97 15.35
C VAL A 485 22.54 -11.97 15.79
N LEU A 486 21.56 -11.53 16.57
CA LEU A 486 20.42 -12.31 17.02
C LEU A 486 19.17 -11.81 16.32
N SER A 487 18.44 -12.72 15.67
CA SER A 487 17.17 -12.45 14.99
C SER A 487 16.05 -13.31 15.60
N PRO A 488 14.98 -12.71 16.17
CA PRO A 488 13.82 -13.46 16.62
C PRO A 488 12.97 -13.88 15.41
N CYS A 489 12.55 -15.14 15.41
CA CYS A 489 11.76 -15.77 14.35
C CYS A 489 10.61 -16.59 14.95
N ASN A 490 9.66 -17.02 14.12
CA ASN A 490 8.53 -17.90 14.49
C ASN A 490 7.73 -17.35 15.69
N GLY A 491 7.28 -16.11 15.57
CA GLY A 491 6.58 -15.39 16.64
C GLY A 491 7.41 -15.23 17.93
N GLY A 492 8.73 -15.22 17.82
CA GLY A 492 9.67 -15.09 18.94
C GLY A 492 10.03 -16.41 19.62
N LYS A 493 9.57 -17.56 19.12
CA LYS A 493 9.85 -18.88 19.70
C LYS A 493 11.26 -19.41 19.37
N LEU A 494 11.86 -18.88 18.30
CA LEU A 494 13.17 -19.26 17.80
C LEU A 494 14.08 -18.03 17.73
N LEU A 495 15.27 -18.13 18.31
CA LEU A 495 16.32 -17.11 18.26
C LEU A 495 17.42 -17.61 17.33
N SER A 496 17.58 -16.96 16.18
CA SER A 496 18.58 -17.31 15.18
C SER A 496 19.82 -16.42 15.35
N TYR A 497 20.98 -17.04 15.57
CA TYR A 497 22.25 -16.38 15.80
C TYR A 497 23.16 -16.49 14.58
N TYR A 498 23.79 -15.38 14.20
CA TYR A 498 24.88 -15.33 13.24
C TYR A 498 26.13 -14.78 13.92
N CYS A 499 27.14 -15.61 14.04
CA CYS A 499 28.33 -15.34 14.84
C CYS A 499 29.52 -15.12 13.90
N PHE A 500 29.85 -13.86 13.67
CA PHE A 500 30.93 -13.42 12.79
C PHE A 500 32.24 -13.27 13.57
N PHE A 501 33.34 -13.69 12.96
CA PHE A 501 34.71 -13.59 13.50
C PHE A 501 35.73 -13.52 12.36
N PRO A 502 36.96 -13.04 12.60
CA PRO A 502 38.00 -12.99 11.57
C PRO A 502 38.29 -14.38 11.00
N ARG A 503 38.43 -14.47 9.68
CA ARG A 503 38.72 -15.75 9.00
C ARG A 503 40.05 -16.36 9.42
N SER A 504 41.00 -15.55 9.88
CA SER A 504 42.28 -16.03 10.45
C SER A 504 42.11 -16.85 11.73
N VAL A 505 40.97 -16.77 12.41
CA VAL A 505 40.65 -17.56 13.61
C VAL A 505 40.05 -18.92 13.24
N GLY A 506 39.27 -18.99 12.16
CA GLY A 506 38.76 -20.24 11.59
C GLY A 506 38.25 -20.02 10.17
N ASP A 507 38.61 -20.92 9.24
CA ASP A 507 38.25 -20.82 7.83
C ASP A 507 37.37 -22.00 7.40
N TYR A 508 36.10 -21.69 7.14
CA TYR A 508 35.10 -22.68 6.76
C TYR A 508 34.74 -22.63 5.27
N SER A 509 35.50 -21.90 4.45
CA SER A 509 35.18 -21.68 3.02
C SER A 509 35.08 -22.94 2.15
N SER A 510 35.64 -24.07 2.62
CA SER A 510 35.58 -25.39 1.97
C SER A 510 34.44 -26.28 2.48
N HIS A 511 33.69 -25.85 3.51
CA HIS A 511 32.61 -26.64 4.08
C HIS A 511 31.39 -26.62 3.16
N ALA A 512 30.93 -27.83 2.79
CA ALA A 512 29.72 -27.99 2.00
C ALA A 512 28.47 -27.71 2.84
N TRP A 513 27.46 -27.08 2.25
CA TRP A 513 26.18 -26.78 2.92
C TRP A 513 25.46 -28.02 3.49
N ALA A 514 25.69 -29.19 2.88
CA ALA A 514 25.13 -30.47 3.32
C ALA A 514 26.03 -31.22 4.32
N ALA A 515 27.09 -30.60 4.84
CA ALA A 515 27.94 -31.20 5.86
C ALA A 515 27.21 -31.37 7.20
N GLU A 516 27.74 -32.25 8.04
CA GLU A 516 27.25 -32.46 9.41
C GLU A 516 27.42 -31.17 10.26
N GLU A 517 26.61 -31.07 11.32
CA GLU A 517 26.68 -29.96 12.27
C GLU A 517 28.03 -29.92 12.98
N LEU A 518 28.55 -28.71 13.20
CA LEU A 518 29.78 -28.51 13.95
C LEU A 518 29.51 -28.62 15.46
N PRO A 519 30.49 -29.03 16.27
CA PRO A 519 30.37 -28.98 17.72
C PRO A 519 30.16 -27.55 18.22
N VAL A 520 29.38 -27.38 19.28
CA VAL A 520 29.14 -26.06 19.89
C VAL A 520 30.43 -25.43 20.42
N GLU A 521 31.41 -26.24 20.80
CA GLU A 521 32.73 -25.77 21.22
C GLU A 521 33.44 -24.97 20.11
N GLU A 522 33.26 -25.35 18.84
CA GLU A 522 33.80 -24.60 17.70
C GLU A 522 33.08 -23.27 17.49
N LEU A 523 31.78 -23.21 17.78
CA LEU A 523 31.00 -21.97 17.78
C LEU A 523 31.49 -20.99 18.85
N LEU A 524 31.82 -21.48 20.05
CA LEU A 524 32.19 -20.64 21.19
C LEU A 524 33.65 -20.21 21.20
N ALA A 525 34.56 -21.02 20.64
CA ALA A 525 36.01 -20.80 20.71
C ALA A 525 36.50 -19.41 20.25
N PRO A 526 35.91 -18.77 19.21
CA PRO A 526 36.31 -17.43 18.79
C PRO A 526 35.99 -16.32 19.79
N PHE A 527 35.15 -16.58 20.81
CA PHE A 527 34.48 -15.53 21.59
C PHE A 527 34.75 -15.59 23.11
N PRO A 528 36.01 -15.67 23.58
CA PRO A 528 36.32 -15.92 25.00
C PRO A 528 35.95 -14.77 25.95
N ALA A 529 35.68 -13.57 25.42
CA ALA A 529 35.35 -12.38 26.19
C ALA A 529 33.94 -11.83 25.88
N LEU A 530 33.12 -12.61 25.17
CA LEU A 530 31.74 -12.24 24.87
C LEU A 530 30.91 -12.23 26.15
N ASP A 531 29.89 -11.37 26.17
CA ASP A 531 28.86 -11.32 27.21
C ASP A 531 28.42 -12.73 27.64
N ALA A 532 28.44 -12.95 28.96
CA ALA A 532 28.18 -14.26 29.54
C ALA A 532 26.78 -14.77 29.23
N GLN A 533 25.79 -13.87 29.09
CA GLN A 533 24.41 -14.27 28.79
C GLN A 533 24.27 -14.78 27.37
N VAL A 534 24.75 -14.03 26.37
CA VAL A 534 24.70 -14.50 24.98
C VAL A 534 25.61 -15.70 24.74
N LEU A 535 26.77 -15.79 25.40
CA LEU A 535 27.64 -16.96 25.33
C LEU A 535 26.93 -18.21 25.88
N ALA A 536 26.17 -18.08 26.97
CA ALA A 536 25.37 -19.16 27.53
C ALA A 536 24.22 -19.59 26.60
N HIS A 537 23.59 -18.65 25.88
CA HIS A 537 22.63 -18.98 24.82
C HIS A 537 23.27 -19.80 23.71
N LEU A 538 24.43 -19.37 23.19
CA LEU A 538 25.14 -20.10 22.13
C LEU A 538 25.57 -21.50 22.59
N SER A 539 25.84 -21.70 23.89
CA SER A 539 26.23 -23.02 24.44
C SER A 539 25.14 -24.10 24.36
N ILE A 540 23.88 -23.69 24.20
CA ILE A 540 22.74 -24.60 23.97
C ILE A 540 22.24 -24.55 22.52
N GLY A 541 22.96 -23.84 21.65
CA GLY A 541 22.66 -23.69 20.24
C GLY A 541 22.67 -25.02 19.51
N LYS A 542 21.79 -25.14 18.52
CA LYS A 542 21.69 -26.29 17.62
C LYS A 542 21.87 -25.85 16.18
N GLU A 543 22.02 -26.81 15.28
CA GLU A 543 22.17 -26.54 13.85
C GLU A 543 23.39 -25.67 13.55
N VAL A 544 24.49 -25.88 14.31
CA VAL A 544 25.71 -25.10 14.18
C VAL A 544 26.33 -25.34 12.81
N LYS A 545 26.27 -24.33 11.93
CA LYS A 545 26.68 -24.47 10.54
C LYS A 545 27.42 -23.25 10.03
N PRO A 546 28.43 -23.42 9.17
CA PRO A 546 29.10 -22.29 8.54
C PRO A 546 28.22 -21.63 7.47
N GLU A 547 28.17 -20.30 7.51
CA GLU A 547 27.56 -19.47 6.47
C GLU A 547 28.66 -18.93 5.54
N ASN A 548 28.72 -19.48 4.32
CA ASN A 548 29.75 -19.14 3.35
C ASN A 548 29.52 -17.75 2.73
N SER A 549 30.32 -16.77 3.12
CA SER A 549 30.33 -15.41 2.55
C SER A 549 31.49 -15.22 1.57
N LEU A 550 31.24 -14.63 0.40
CA LEU A 550 32.28 -14.14 -0.51
C LEU A 550 32.30 -12.63 -0.48
N SER A 551 33.49 -12.04 -0.59
CA SER A 551 33.68 -10.61 -0.79
C SER A 551 33.85 -10.30 -2.28
N GLN A 552 33.17 -9.23 -2.72
CA GLN A 552 33.38 -8.59 -4.01
C GLN A 552 33.65 -7.11 -3.78
N LYS A 553 34.55 -6.53 -4.58
CA LYS A 553 34.88 -5.11 -4.48
C LYS A 553 33.79 -4.29 -5.18
N ALA A 554 33.25 -3.28 -4.50
CA ALA A 554 32.29 -2.36 -5.10
C ALA A 554 32.92 -1.65 -6.32
N GLY A 555 32.22 -1.64 -7.46
CA GLY A 555 32.61 -0.90 -8.67
C GLY A 555 33.11 -1.71 -9.88
N GLU A 556 33.17 -3.04 -9.81
CA GLU A 556 33.52 -3.91 -10.95
C GLU A 556 32.30 -4.58 -11.60
N LEU A 557 31.09 -3.99 -11.44
CA LEU A 557 29.84 -4.66 -11.78
C LEU A 557 29.36 -4.44 -13.23
N SER A 558 28.79 -5.48 -13.86
CA SER A 558 28.29 -5.52 -15.24
C SER A 558 26.87 -6.11 -15.38
N PHE A 559 26.32 -6.08 -16.61
CA PHE A 559 24.91 -6.27 -16.96
C PHE A 559 24.17 -7.41 -16.26
N ALA A 560 24.76 -8.60 -16.17
CA ALA A 560 24.06 -9.78 -15.64
C ALA A 560 24.37 -10.10 -14.19
N GLU A 561 24.77 -9.09 -13.43
CA GLU A 561 25.08 -9.25 -12.01
C GLU A 561 23.94 -8.82 -11.10
N THR A 562 22.80 -8.32 -11.60
CA THR A 562 21.66 -7.91 -10.75
C THR A 562 21.21 -8.94 -9.71
N PHE A 563 21.49 -10.23 -9.91
CA PHE A 563 21.53 -11.24 -8.83
C PHE A 563 22.87 -11.20 -8.04
N ILE A 564 23.19 -10.07 -7.41
CA ILE A 564 24.47 -9.88 -6.72
C ILE A 564 24.39 -10.40 -5.29
N GLN A 565 25.43 -11.15 -4.96
CA GLN A 565 25.80 -11.52 -3.60
C GLN A 565 26.27 -10.29 -2.82
N MET A 566 25.64 -10.04 -1.67
CA MET A 566 26.08 -9.00 -0.74
C MET A 566 26.52 -9.61 0.59
N MET A 567 27.39 -8.89 1.30
CA MET A 567 27.69 -9.22 2.69
C MET A 567 26.39 -9.08 3.52
N PRO A 568 26.12 -9.96 4.50
CA PRO A 568 24.82 -10.01 5.18
C PRO A 568 24.57 -8.87 6.18
N HIS A 569 25.49 -7.92 6.32
CA HIS A 569 25.54 -6.99 7.46
C HIS A 569 24.49 -5.87 7.45
N GLN A 570 23.80 -5.65 6.32
CA GLN A 570 22.63 -4.76 6.23
C GLN A 570 21.30 -5.50 6.37
N SER A 571 21.30 -6.83 6.32
CA SER A 571 20.06 -7.64 6.25
C SER A 571 19.14 -7.29 5.07
N GLN A 572 19.70 -6.77 3.96
CA GLN A 572 18.93 -6.32 2.79
C GLN A 572 19.04 -7.24 1.55
N GLY A 573 19.72 -8.38 1.66
CA GLY A 573 19.93 -9.29 0.53
C GLY A 573 18.62 -9.83 -0.05
N ALA A 574 17.73 -10.31 0.81
CA ALA A 574 16.42 -10.79 0.39
C ALA A 574 15.54 -9.64 -0.15
N CYS A 575 15.59 -8.46 0.49
CA CYS A 575 14.84 -7.29 0.02
C CYS A 575 15.26 -6.87 -1.39
N MET A 576 16.56 -6.88 -1.72
CA MET A 576 17.00 -6.58 -3.09
C MET A 576 16.49 -7.61 -4.10
N ALA A 577 16.51 -8.90 -3.76
CA ALA A 577 15.97 -9.94 -4.64
C ALA A 577 14.45 -9.82 -4.85
N ILE A 578 13.71 -9.44 -3.81
CA ILE A 578 12.27 -9.13 -3.89
C ILE A 578 12.05 -7.91 -4.79
N GLU A 579 12.82 -6.84 -4.59
CA GLU A 579 12.75 -5.66 -5.44
C GLU A 579 13.11 -5.98 -6.91
N ASP A 580 14.07 -6.87 -7.17
CA ASP A 580 14.42 -7.30 -8.53
C ASP A 580 13.27 -8.05 -9.19
N ALA A 581 12.62 -8.96 -8.46
CA ALA A 581 11.43 -9.66 -8.92
C ALA A 581 10.27 -8.69 -9.20
N ALA A 582 10.06 -7.71 -8.33
CA ALA A 582 9.07 -6.66 -8.52
C ALA A 582 9.35 -5.80 -9.76
N ALA A 583 10.61 -5.38 -9.94
CA ALA A 583 11.02 -4.58 -11.08
C ALA A 583 10.75 -5.29 -12.41
N LEU A 584 11.10 -6.57 -12.49
CA LEU A 584 10.80 -7.40 -13.66
C LEU A 584 9.28 -7.54 -13.84
N GLY A 585 8.53 -7.82 -12.77
CA GLY A 585 7.07 -7.91 -12.81
C GLY A 585 6.41 -6.65 -13.36
N ILE A 586 6.84 -5.47 -12.91
CA ILE A 586 6.34 -4.17 -13.38
C ILE A 586 6.70 -3.96 -14.84
N LEU A 587 7.96 -4.16 -15.23
CA LEU A 587 8.43 -3.90 -16.59
C LEU A 587 7.77 -4.81 -17.64
N PHE A 588 7.45 -6.05 -17.26
CA PHE A 588 6.75 -7.02 -18.12
C PHE A 588 5.22 -6.99 -17.97
N SER A 589 4.67 -6.10 -17.13
CA SER A 589 3.21 -5.94 -16.99
C SER A 589 2.60 -5.18 -18.17
N LYS A 590 1.28 -5.34 -18.35
CA LYS A 590 0.52 -4.75 -19.47
C LYS A 590 0.70 -3.22 -19.63
N PRO A 591 0.75 -2.40 -18.56
CA PRO A 591 0.93 -0.95 -18.71
C PRO A 591 2.30 -0.52 -19.25
N TYR A 592 3.35 -1.29 -18.99
CA TYR A 592 4.74 -0.87 -19.26
C TYR A 592 5.38 -1.61 -20.46
N PHE A 593 5.05 -2.90 -20.63
CA PHE A 593 5.63 -3.75 -21.66
C PHE A 593 5.01 -3.51 -23.04
N ARG A 594 5.85 -3.23 -24.05
CA ARG A 594 5.42 -2.98 -25.43
C ARG A 594 5.83 -4.07 -26.42
N GLY A 595 6.20 -5.25 -25.92
CA GLY A 595 6.72 -6.35 -26.74
C GLY A 595 8.22 -6.30 -27.00
N ASP A 596 8.95 -5.34 -26.42
CA ASP A 596 10.41 -5.23 -26.54
C ASP A 596 11.09 -5.71 -25.25
N ILE A 597 11.57 -6.95 -25.27
CA ILE A 597 12.27 -7.58 -24.15
C ILE A 597 13.61 -6.86 -23.87
N ALA A 598 14.30 -6.40 -24.92
CA ALA A 598 15.60 -5.77 -24.77
C ALA A 598 15.48 -4.39 -24.10
N GLU A 599 14.47 -3.60 -24.47
CA GLU A 599 14.15 -2.34 -23.78
C GLU A 599 13.87 -2.58 -22.29
N ALA A 600 12.98 -3.55 -21.98
CA ALA A 600 12.61 -3.87 -20.60
C ALA A 600 13.82 -4.27 -19.76
N LEU A 601 14.68 -5.17 -20.26
CA LEU A 601 15.90 -5.59 -19.56
C LEU A 601 16.91 -4.46 -19.41
N ALA A 602 17.03 -3.57 -20.41
CA ALA A 602 17.92 -2.44 -20.35
C ALA A 602 17.44 -1.37 -19.34
N VAL A 603 16.13 -1.21 -19.15
CA VAL A 603 15.55 -0.36 -18.11
C VAL A 603 15.75 -0.97 -16.73
N TYR A 604 15.45 -2.27 -16.58
CA TYR A 604 15.68 -3.02 -15.35
C TYR A 604 17.11 -2.81 -14.85
N GLN A 605 18.09 -2.93 -15.75
CA GLN A 605 19.48 -2.70 -15.42
C GLN A 605 19.79 -1.29 -14.94
N ASP A 606 19.41 -0.27 -15.70
CA ASP A 606 19.73 1.14 -15.38
C ASP A 606 19.20 1.54 -14.01
N MET A 607 18.04 1.00 -13.65
CA MET A 607 17.41 1.20 -12.35
C MET A 607 18.08 0.38 -11.24
N ARG A 608 18.21 -0.94 -11.44
CA ARG A 608 18.57 -1.86 -10.36
C ARG A 608 20.06 -1.87 -10.06
N LEU A 609 20.91 -1.76 -11.07
CA LEU A 609 22.36 -1.88 -10.87
C LEU A 609 22.91 -0.79 -9.93
N PRO A 610 22.61 0.51 -10.07
CA PRO A 610 23.09 1.54 -9.14
C PRO A 610 22.57 1.32 -7.71
N ARG A 611 21.28 0.96 -7.57
CA ARG A 611 20.65 0.74 -6.26
C ARG A 611 21.24 -0.45 -5.53
N VAL A 612 21.33 -1.62 -6.18
CA VAL A 612 21.92 -2.82 -5.59
C VAL A 612 23.40 -2.59 -5.25
N THR A 613 24.15 -1.90 -6.13
CA THR A 613 25.56 -1.54 -5.86
C THR A 613 25.70 -0.68 -4.61
N ARG A 614 24.80 0.30 -4.43
CA ARG A 614 24.80 1.19 -3.26
C ARG A 614 24.51 0.42 -1.97
N VAL A 615 23.53 -0.47 -1.98
CA VAL A 615 23.21 -1.33 -0.82
C VAL A 615 24.35 -2.32 -0.53
N GLN A 616 24.94 -2.92 -1.56
CA GLN A 616 26.07 -3.83 -1.43
C GLN A 616 27.29 -3.11 -0.82
N SER A 617 27.59 -1.90 -1.27
CA SER A 617 28.68 -1.09 -0.72
C SER A 617 28.44 -0.75 0.75
N ALA A 618 27.21 -0.36 1.12
CA ALA A 618 26.86 -0.09 2.52
C ALA A 618 26.96 -1.36 3.37
N ALA A 619 26.65 -2.53 2.81
CA ALA A 619 26.78 -3.82 3.49
C ALA A 619 28.23 -4.26 3.71
N ALA A 620 29.12 -3.95 2.78
CA ALA A 620 30.55 -4.18 2.96
C ALA A 620 31.11 -3.33 4.12
N LYS A 621 30.72 -2.06 4.23
CA LYS A 621 31.14 -1.17 5.32
C LYS A 621 30.57 -1.57 6.68
N ALA A 622 29.29 -1.97 6.69
CA ALA A 622 28.60 -2.47 7.88
C ALA A 622 29.23 -3.76 8.45
N ALA A 623 30.10 -4.43 7.69
CA ALA A 623 30.81 -5.61 8.16
C ALA A 623 31.72 -5.31 9.36
N TYR A 624 32.53 -4.26 9.26
CA TYR A 624 33.51 -3.85 10.28
C TYR A 624 33.11 -2.58 11.04
N ASN A 625 32.01 -1.93 10.64
CA ASN A 625 31.46 -0.77 11.33
C ASN A 625 29.93 -0.79 11.34
N ILE A 626 29.36 -1.23 12.45
CA ILE A 626 27.92 -1.36 12.66
C ILE A 626 27.14 -0.05 12.52
N ASN A 627 27.78 1.11 12.71
CA ASN A 627 27.13 2.41 12.50
C ASN A 627 26.87 2.70 11.00
N GLU A 628 27.42 1.91 10.08
CA GLU A 628 27.10 2.00 8.64
C GLU A 628 25.79 1.28 8.31
N ARG A 629 25.24 0.50 9.25
CA ARG A 629 23.97 -0.21 9.10
C ARG A 629 22.80 0.77 9.15
N ILE A 630 21.83 0.63 8.25
CA ILE A 630 20.57 1.39 8.31
C ILE A 630 19.89 1.23 9.69
N GLY A 631 19.31 2.31 10.19
CA GLY A 631 18.88 2.43 11.59
C GLY A 631 19.99 3.03 12.45
N PHE A 632 21.05 2.26 12.77
CA PHE A 632 22.18 2.77 13.57
C PHE A 632 22.93 3.92 12.89
N SER A 633 22.92 3.99 11.55
CA SER A 633 23.49 5.11 10.80
C SER A 633 22.79 6.44 11.08
N ALA A 634 21.61 6.44 11.69
CA ALA A 634 20.91 7.65 12.11
C ALA A 634 21.19 8.06 13.57
N ASN A 635 21.79 7.19 14.40
CA ASN A 635 22.00 7.42 15.83
C ASN A 635 23.27 8.24 16.10
N LYS A 636 23.24 9.54 15.79
CA LYS A 636 24.42 10.43 15.86
C LYS A 636 24.85 10.81 17.28
N ASP A 637 23.94 10.71 18.24
CA ASP A 637 24.13 11.27 19.60
C ASP A 637 24.78 10.29 20.58
N ILE A 638 25.26 9.14 20.11
CA ILE A 638 25.97 8.15 20.94
C ILE A 638 27.49 8.34 20.83
N ALA A 639 28.22 8.06 21.92
CA ALA A 639 29.68 8.23 21.97
C ALA A 639 30.44 7.34 20.97
N THR A 640 29.86 6.22 20.55
CA THR A 640 30.46 5.27 19.61
C THR A 640 30.13 5.56 18.15
N TYR A 641 29.33 6.61 17.86
CA TYR A 641 28.91 6.94 16.51
C TYR A 641 30.11 7.39 15.67
N LYS A 642 30.36 6.65 14.60
CA LYS A 642 31.37 6.98 13.59
C LYS A 642 31.02 6.26 12.30
N VAL A 643 30.98 7.00 11.20
CA VAL A 643 30.84 6.49 9.83
C VAL A 643 31.99 7.02 8.98
N GLU A 644 32.28 6.36 7.86
CA GLU A 644 33.37 6.75 6.95
C GLU A 644 33.09 8.06 6.24
N ASP A 645 31.85 8.24 5.80
CA ASP A 645 31.40 9.42 5.06
C ASP A 645 29.94 9.73 5.44
N GLU A 646 29.77 10.78 6.24
CA GLU A 646 28.47 11.18 6.76
C GLU A 646 27.46 11.44 5.65
N LYS A 647 27.89 12.06 4.54
CA LYS A 647 26.98 12.43 3.44
C LYS A 647 26.64 11.26 2.53
N ASN A 648 27.53 10.27 2.43
CA ASN A 648 27.37 9.15 1.50
C ASN A 648 26.90 7.84 2.15
N LYS A 649 26.69 7.79 3.47
CA LYS A 649 26.12 6.62 4.15
C LYS A 649 24.70 6.32 3.66
N LEU A 650 24.29 5.05 3.74
CA LEU A 650 22.93 4.62 3.43
C LEU A 650 22.03 4.87 4.65
N THR A 651 20.86 5.46 4.43
CA THR A 651 19.88 5.73 5.49
C THR A 651 18.64 4.86 5.34
N ILE A 652 17.88 4.70 6.43
CA ILE A 652 16.62 3.95 6.40
C ILE A 652 15.55 4.68 5.57
N GLU A 653 15.60 6.02 5.56
CA GLU A 653 14.75 6.89 4.75
C GLU A 653 15.04 6.72 3.27
N GLU A 654 16.31 6.64 2.87
CA GLU A 654 16.68 6.40 1.47
C GLU A 654 16.19 5.02 1.00
N MET A 655 16.26 4.02 1.88
CA MET A 655 15.76 2.67 1.56
C MET A 655 14.25 2.63 1.38
N ASN A 656 13.51 3.22 2.32
CA ASN A 656 12.05 3.12 2.43
C ASN A 656 11.29 4.19 1.63
N ALA A 657 11.91 5.31 1.28
CA ALA A 657 11.28 6.31 0.41
C ALA A 657 11.36 5.95 -1.08
N TYR A 658 12.03 4.84 -1.43
CA TYR A 658 12.21 4.42 -2.81
C TYR A 658 10.91 3.94 -3.45
N ASP A 659 10.54 4.59 -4.55
CA ASP A 659 9.37 4.28 -5.36
C ASP A 659 9.79 3.69 -6.72
N MET A 660 9.69 2.38 -6.81
CA MET A 660 10.11 1.64 -8.00
C MET A 660 9.28 1.96 -9.24
N TYR A 661 7.97 2.23 -9.10
CA TYR A 661 7.13 2.60 -10.23
C TYR A 661 7.62 3.92 -10.85
N LYS A 662 8.04 4.87 -10.00
CA LYS A 662 8.54 6.16 -10.45
C LYS A 662 9.92 6.07 -11.09
N ASP A 663 10.78 5.19 -10.58
CA ASP A 663 12.06 4.88 -11.24
C ASP A 663 11.83 4.24 -12.62
N VAL A 664 10.94 3.23 -12.72
CA VAL A 664 10.56 2.63 -14.00
C VAL A 664 10.00 3.67 -14.98
N GLU A 665 9.07 4.51 -14.54
CA GLU A 665 8.49 5.57 -15.36
C GLU A 665 9.56 6.58 -15.83
N GLU A 666 10.48 6.99 -14.95
CA GLU A 666 11.59 7.88 -15.27
C GLU A 666 12.47 7.26 -16.36
N ARG A 667 12.96 6.04 -16.16
CA ARG A 667 13.88 5.36 -17.09
C ARG A 667 13.24 5.07 -18.44
N LEU A 668 11.96 4.69 -18.45
CA LEU A 668 11.22 4.50 -19.69
C LEU A 668 11.00 5.82 -20.41
N ALA A 669 10.69 6.90 -19.70
CA ALA A 669 10.54 8.21 -20.31
C ALA A 669 11.86 8.69 -20.93
N GLU A 670 12.98 8.55 -20.22
CA GLU A 670 14.33 8.85 -20.74
C GLU A 670 14.61 8.09 -22.03
N ARG A 671 14.47 6.76 -22.02
CA ARG A 671 14.77 5.90 -23.18
C ARG A 671 13.83 6.13 -24.36
N ARG A 672 12.56 6.46 -24.10
CA ARG A 672 11.55 6.73 -25.13
C ARG A 672 11.53 8.19 -25.57
N SER A 673 12.47 9.03 -25.10
CA SER A 673 12.51 10.47 -25.37
C SER A 673 11.19 11.19 -25.01
N GLN A 674 10.57 10.75 -23.93
CA GLN A 674 9.35 11.34 -23.37
C GLN A 674 9.69 12.19 -22.14
N ARG A 675 8.82 13.16 -21.84
CA ARG A 675 9.01 14.02 -20.67
C ARG A 675 8.55 13.29 -19.40
N PHE A 676 9.45 13.04 -18.47
CA PHE A 676 9.11 12.67 -17.11
C PHE A 676 8.78 13.93 -16.30
N THR A 677 7.58 14.00 -15.71
CA THR A 677 7.08 15.19 -15.00
C THR A 677 6.89 14.98 -13.50
N ALA A 678 7.06 13.76 -13.00
CA ALA A 678 6.92 13.50 -11.57
C ALA A 678 8.10 14.13 -10.80
N LYS A 679 7.86 14.58 -9.58
CA LYS A 679 8.89 15.17 -8.70
C LYS A 679 9.73 14.08 -8.02
N TYR A 680 10.41 13.28 -8.84
CA TYR A 680 11.28 12.19 -8.41
C TYR A 680 12.58 12.22 -9.20
N ILE A 681 13.61 11.61 -8.63
CA ILE A 681 14.84 11.25 -9.31
C ILE A 681 15.31 9.89 -8.78
N HIS A 682 15.52 8.92 -9.68
CA HIS A 682 16.00 7.57 -9.35
C HIS A 682 15.12 6.89 -8.29
N GLY A 683 13.81 7.03 -8.45
CA GLY A 683 12.80 6.52 -7.52
C GLY A 683 12.69 7.28 -6.19
N LEU A 684 13.52 8.29 -5.92
CA LEU A 684 13.47 9.07 -4.69
C LEU A 684 12.76 10.43 -4.89
N PRO A 685 11.90 10.88 -3.94
CA PRO A 685 11.21 12.15 -4.05
C PRO A 685 12.18 13.35 -4.04
N LEU A 686 12.03 14.28 -4.99
CA LEU A 686 12.76 15.55 -4.95
C LEU A 686 12.37 16.37 -3.72
N GLY A 687 13.35 16.91 -3.01
CA GLY A 687 13.18 17.64 -1.76
C GLY A 687 13.14 16.78 -0.51
N LEU A 688 13.26 15.44 -0.63
CA LEU A 688 13.40 14.57 0.53
C LEU A 688 14.70 14.89 1.28
N GLU A 689 14.57 15.32 2.53
CA GLU A 689 15.72 15.51 3.43
C GLU A 689 16.01 14.20 4.16
N LEU A 690 17.21 13.67 3.94
CA LEU A 690 17.71 12.49 4.61
C LEU A 690 18.36 12.87 5.95
N PRO A 691 18.39 11.99 6.97
CA PRO A 691 18.97 12.32 8.27
C PRO A 691 20.47 12.65 8.24
N ASN A 692 21.15 12.40 7.12
CA ASN A 692 22.53 12.80 6.90
C ASN A 692 22.69 14.26 6.42
N GLY A 693 21.58 15.01 6.29
CA GLY A 693 21.56 16.39 5.81
C GLY A 693 21.65 16.53 4.29
N VAL A 694 21.58 15.42 3.54
CA VAL A 694 21.46 15.44 2.08
C VAL A 694 20.00 15.64 1.71
N VAL A 695 19.74 16.57 0.80
CA VAL A 695 18.42 16.78 0.20
C VAL A 695 18.45 16.23 -1.22
N ILE A 696 17.53 15.32 -1.53
CA ILE A 696 17.39 14.74 -2.87
C ILE A 696 17.03 15.86 -3.86
N SER A 697 17.84 16.02 -4.90
CA SER A 697 17.69 17.10 -5.89
C SER A 697 18.10 16.61 -7.28
N ILE A 698 17.84 17.40 -8.33
CA ILE A 698 18.24 17.00 -9.69
C ILE A 698 19.77 16.89 -9.85
N ASN A 699 20.54 17.55 -8.96
CA ASN A 699 22.00 17.53 -8.96
C ASN A 699 22.61 16.62 -7.88
N SER A 700 21.80 15.88 -7.12
CA SER A 700 22.28 15.04 -6.00
C SER A 700 22.82 13.69 -6.45
#